data_AF-A9UWF8-F1
#
_entry.id   AF-A9UWF8-F1
#
_cell.length_a   1.000
_cell.length_b   1.000
_cell.length_c   1.000
_cell.angle_alpha   90.00
_cell.angle_beta   90.00
_cell.angle_gamma   90.00
#
_symmetry.space_group_name_H-M   'P 1'
#
loop_
_entity.id
_entity.type
_entity.pdbx_description
1 polymer ?
#
loop_
_entity_poly.entity_id
_entity_poly.type
_entity_poly.pdbx_seq_one_letter_code
_entity_poly.pdbx_strand_id
1 'polypeptide(L)'
;MSGLRRRGCFPLSHGFAFLLWLGIVATAMLSLAHGAVSDGLSHPTCATCSCYAAATEFYVDCTGVGLTAIPDLPTNATVVTLRRNFIQVVGEGAFDAVPSLRYLHLQSNGLTNMEAGALRGLTLLQALNLADNALGTFALDDLAASAAALTELDLSSNSLSVFDGSVSSHATNLETLILRGNDIVSVTNLASLTHLQHLDLSSNRLTSVSATLVNALPELRQLWLQDNAITRLDTTPFVAQTHLEKLSLASNLLTQLPTSMLAATTALNSLDISENSLTSIGQTLLAGLSQLASLSFANNEIVSFPSLPTSINATWVSGNPFDCCGMESLVGTSYIMDLAEITCNRPQNAAGLKLVEVATPITVCNTTLPDQPPAASVVSIAATTMQAQLHVVHGNAFEPVFYTASYTGPGGAVTNTTCPAGYAPVLYTDRLLPDAPCEYLQRDATTNELVDPILVDLSNLKPYTNYTLTYIAHNELGASLAAPPLSFRTLESVPEAPASISFLGATSRTLNLSVTAPAVANGFELELYTMGGSFVSTLSGDSGHFMASGLEPYTTYSVRARVATAIGSGPWGGNFTFATLEDLPSSSPTILSAQATSSSLNVTWAALSTGTNGIITGYAVYLDGASACVVTNQFWCEVTGLNPGTTHTFQIAAATSLGYGPNSSSYPVQTLPAAPAGMPTPMVSNVTSTTARLQWTTPAQPNGAIIKYIVTVTSPTASNGTIELPGNQIAYELIGLKPHTVYHVAIQPWTLASPGNFSSPIVFTTQEAVSVGVQAPAEVSTTFNGTILHLITPEQPNGAILYFNVYVLEQVQVLDGYEPKVNTTMFLVAQSNSTMVTLGGLAPATRYTLASTAVTSAGESAQSAPIVVQTADS
;
A
#
# COMPACT_ATOMS: atom_id res chain seq x y z
N MET A 1 12.11 12.35 53.29
CA MET A 1 11.00 12.99 54.03
C MET A 1 10.15 13.66 52.97
N SER A 2 8.88 13.41 52.66
CA SER A 2 7.72 12.67 53.21
C SER A 2 6.67 12.68 52.06
N GLY A 3 5.82 11.71 51.75
CA GLY A 3 5.46 10.45 52.39
C GLY A 3 4.61 9.61 51.44
N LEU A 4 4.67 8.29 51.64
CA LEU A 4 3.89 7.24 51.01
C LEU A 4 2.41 7.23 51.44
N ARG A 5 1.55 6.70 50.55
CA ARG A 5 0.33 5.83 50.71
C ARG A 5 -0.70 6.27 49.65
N ARG A 6 -1.31 5.39 48.83
CA ARG A 6 -1.89 4.07 49.13
C ARG A 6 -1.70 3.08 47.97
N ARG A 7 -1.43 1.82 48.34
CA ARG A 7 -1.62 0.60 47.54
C ARG A 7 -3.11 0.24 47.52
N GLY A 8 -3.61 -0.21 46.37
CA GLY A 8 -4.88 -0.91 46.17
C GLY A 8 -4.66 -1.98 45.08
N CYS A 9 -5.30 -3.14 45.22
CA CYS A 9 -4.90 -4.43 44.64
C CYS A 9 -4.81 -4.50 43.11
N PHE A 10 -3.67 -4.99 42.60
CA PHE A 10 -3.52 -5.57 41.25
C PHE A 10 -3.92 -7.05 41.29
N PRO A 11 -4.79 -7.56 40.40
CA PRO A 11 -4.84 -8.98 40.12
C PRO A 11 -3.73 -9.35 39.13
N LEU A 12 -2.90 -10.31 39.51
CA LEU A 12 -1.87 -10.92 38.66
C LEU A 12 -2.49 -11.57 37.42
N SER A 13 -2.32 -10.95 36.25
CA SER A 13 -2.61 -11.54 34.94
C SER A 13 -1.33 -11.66 34.09
N HIS A 14 -0.26 -12.22 34.68
CA HIS A 14 0.98 -12.61 33.96
C HIS A 14 1.26 -14.10 34.19
N GLY A 15 0.26 -14.95 33.95
CA GLY A 15 0.24 -16.32 34.49
C GLY A 15 -0.04 -17.45 33.50
N PHE A 16 0.06 -17.24 32.18
CA PHE A 16 -0.22 -18.34 31.22
C PHE A 16 0.88 -18.65 30.20
N ALA A 17 1.77 -17.70 29.86
CA ALA A 17 2.93 -18.00 28.99
C ALA A 17 4.23 -18.32 29.77
N PHE A 18 4.31 -17.96 31.05
CA PHE A 18 5.55 -18.08 31.85
C PHE A 18 5.66 -19.39 32.64
N LEU A 19 4.54 -20.11 32.85
CA LEU A 19 4.49 -21.32 33.67
C LEU A 19 4.74 -22.63 32.90
N LEU A 20 4.82 -22.60 31.57
CA LEU A 20 5.27 -23.75 30.78
C LEU A 20 6.79 -23.84 30.67
N TRP A 21 7.53 -22.75 30.93
CA TRP A 21 8.98 -22.68 30.68
C TRP A 21 9.84 -22.93 31.94
N LEU A 22 9.34 -22.66 33.14
CA LEU A 22 10.09 -22.87 34.40
C LEU A 22 9.94 -24.28 35.02
N GLY A 23 9.17 -25.18 34.41
CA GLY A 23 8.81 -26.49 34.97
C GLY A 23 9.79 -27.65 34.74
N ILE A 24 10.91 -27.46 34.01
CA ILE A 24 11.76 -28.59 33.57
C ILE A 24 13.20 -28.57 34.17
N VAL A 25 13.58 -27.59 34.99
CA VAL A 25 14.98 -27.48 35.49
C VAL A 25 15.21 -28.11 36.87
N ALA A 26 14.22 -28.76 37.49
CA ALA A 26 14.40 -29.41 38.79
C ALA A 26 13.83 -30.82 38.82
N THR A 27 14.49 -31.75 38.12
CA THR A 27 14.86 -33.13 38.56
C THR A 27 15.06 -34.05 37.35
N ALA A 28 16.30 -34.20 36.87
CA ALA A 28 16.76 -35.41 36.18
C ALA A 28 18.30 -35.48 36.20
N MET A 29 18.79 -36.25 37.17
CA MET A 29 20.18 -36.68 37.32
C MET A 29 20.62 -37.60 36.17
N LEU A 30 21.94 -37.62 35.94
CA LEU A 30 22.78 -38.75 35.50
C LEU A 30 22.29 -39.67 34.35
N SER A 31 23.23 -39.89 33.44
CA SER A 31 23.47 -41.06 32.58
C SER A 31 23.05 -40.97 31.10
N LEU A 32 24.07 -40.68 30.29
CA LEU A 32 24.53 -41.46 29.12
C LEU A 32 23.48 -41.88 28.06
N ALA A 33 23.49 -41.15 26.95
CA ALA A 33 23.40 -41.73 25.61
C ALA A 33 24.49 -41.09 24.72
N HIS A 34 25.58 -41.83 24.54
CA HIS A 34 26.70 -41.50 23.66
C HIS A 34 26.26 -41.58 22.19
N GLY A 35 26.53 -40.55 21.38
CA GLY A 35 26.55 -40.73 19.93
C GLY A 35 26.50 -39.49 19.01
N ALA A 36 25.91 -38.36 19.42
CA ALA A 36 25.70 -37.23 18.48
C ALA A 36 25.85 -35.80 19.08
N VAL A 37 26.26 -35.69 20.36
CA VAL A 37 26.25 -34.42 21.12
C VAL A 37 27.65 -33.77 21.22
N SER A 38 28.72 -34.45 20.79
CA SER A 38 30.10 -33.97 21.02
C SER A 38 30.56 -32.87 20.07
N ASP A 39 30.05 -32.79 18.84
CA ASP A 39 30.67 -31.96 17.80
C ASP A 39 30.23 -30.48 17.85
N GLY A 40 29.08 -30.19 18.47
CA GLY A 40 28.58 -28.82 18.64
C GLY A 40 29.15 -28.07 19.86
N LEU A 41 29.58 -28.79 20.90
CA LEU A 41 30.07 -28.18 22.15
C LEU A 41 31.50 -27.62 22.02
N SER A 42 32.26 -28.06 21.02
CA SER A 42 33.59 -27.52 20.70
C SER A 42 33.59 -26.34 19.72
N HIS A 43 32.41 -25.85 19.32
CA HIS A 43 32.30 -24.72 18.41
C HIS A 43 32.89 -23.44 19.05
N PRO A 44 33.62 -22.58 18.32
CA PRO A 44 34.22 -21.36 18.89
C PRO A 44 33.24 -20.47 19.65
N THR A 45 32.00 -20.39 19.18
CA THR A 45 30.92 -19.60 19.78
C THR A 45 30.45 -20.16 21.11
N CYS A 46 30.68 -21.44 21.39
CA CYS A 46 30.39 -22.05 22.69
C CYS A 46 31.48 -21.74 23.74
N ALA A 47 32.54 -21.02 23.38
CA ALA A 47 33.49 -20.45 24.32
C ALA A 47 33.05 -19.07 24.84
N THR A 48 32.25 -18.33 24.07
CA THR A 48 31.70 -17.00 24.43
C THR A 48 30.24 -17.08 24.87
N CYS A 49 29.49 -18.04 24.35
CA CYS A 49 28.09 -18.30 24.67
C CYS A 49 27.93 -19.65 25.38
N SER A 50 26.78 -19.85 26.03
CA SER A 50 26.43 -21.13 26.67
C SER A 50 25.75 -22.05 25.66
N CYS A 51 26.38 -23.17 25.33
CA CYS A 51 25.80 -24.20 24.45
C CYS A 51 25.48 -25.47 25.23
N TYR A 52 24.29 -26.04 25.01
CA TYR A 52 23.91 -27.32 25.60
C TYR A 52 22.86 -28.04 24.76
N ALA A 53 22.82 -29.36 24.87
CA ALA A 53 21.77 -30.17 24.25
C ALA A 53 20.76 -30.62 25.30
N ALA A 54 19.48 -30.50 24.98
CA ALA A 54 18.38 -31.02 25.79
C ALA A 54 17.41 -31.79 24.89
N ALA A 55 17.24 -33.08 25.18
CA ALA A 55 16.46 -34.00 24.35
C ALA A 55 16.88 -33.97 22.86
N THR A 56 16.02 -33.46 21.97
CA THR A 56 16.24 -33.36 20.52
C THR A 56 16.64 -31.96 20.05
N GLU A 57 16.88 -31.04 20.98
CA GLU A 57 17.17 -29.63 20.69
C GLU A 57 18.59 -29.27 21.12
N PHE A 58 19.21 -28.40 20.33
CA PHE A 58 20.53 -27.83 20.61
C PHE A 58 20.39 -26.32 20.83
N TYR A 59 20.74 -25.90 22.05
CA TYR A 59 20.59 -24.54 22.54
C TYR A 59 21.91 -23.79 22.43
N VAL A 60 21.83 -22.55 21.95
CA VAL A 60 22.92 -21.58 21.95
C VAL A 60 22.41 -20.32 22.64
N ASP A 61 22.86 -20.05 23.86
CA ASP A 61 22.48 -18.89 24.66
C ASP A 61 23.65 -17.90 24.79
N CYS A 62 23.53 -16.79 24.06
CA CYS A 62 24.45 -15.67 24.05
C CYS A 62 23.85 -14.43 24.74
N THR A 63 22.97 -14.60 25.72
CA THR A 63 22.31 -13.48 26.41
C THR A 63 23.34 -12.52 27.04
N GLY A 64 23.31 -11.24 26.68
CA GLY A 64 24.05 -10.20 27.43
C GLY A 64 25.58 -10.23 27.26
N VAL A 65 26.09 -10.91 26.24
CA VAL A 65 27.54 -11.07 26.04
C VAL A 65 28.18 -9.84 25.37
N GLY A 66 27.36 -8.91 24.85
CA GLY A 66 27.80 -7.67 24.22
C GLY A 66 28.07 -7.81 22.73
N LEU A 67 27.40 -8.74 22.05
CA LEU A 67 27.52 -8.96 20.61
C LEU A 67 27.00 -7.75 19.82
N THR A 68 27.71 -7.36 18.75
CA THR A 68 27.29 -6.29 17.83
C THR A 68 26.83 -6.82 16.46
N ALA A 69 27.05 -8.12 16.20
CA ALA A 69 26.64 -8.83 15.00
C ALA A 69 26.30 -10.29 15.34
N ILE A 70 25.66 -10.99 14.41
CA ILE A 70 25.37 -12.43 14.54
C ILE A 70 26.71 -13.20 14.55
N PRO A 71 27.00 -14.02 15.58
CA PRO A 71 28.22 -14.81 15.64
C PRO A 71 28.13 -16.02 14.68
N ASP A 72 29.25 -16.69 14.44
CA ASP A 72 29.26 -17.95 13.68
C ASP A 72 28.53 -19.05 14.48
N LEU A 73 27.37 -19.51 14.03
CA LEU A 73 26.52 -20.39 14.83
C LEU A 73 26.75 -21.88 14.49
N PRO A 74 26.69 -22.79 15.48
CA PRO A 74 26.77 -24.23 15.23
C PRO A 74 25.64 -24.70 14.30
N THR A 75 25.95 -25.45 13.25
CA THR A 75 25.00 -25.81 12.18
C THR A 75 23.80 -26.65 12.64
N ASN A 76 23.93 -27.35 13.78
CA ASN A 76 22.88 -28.15 14.40
C ASN A 76 22.02 -27.37 15.43
N ALA A 77 22.25 -26.05 15.58
CA ALA A 77 21.48 -25.24 16.50
C ALA A 77 19.99 -25.20 16.12
N THR A 78 19.13 -25.48 17.11
CA THR A 78 17.68 -25.45 16.96
C THR A 78 17.05 -24.29 17.75
N VAL A 79 17.71 -23.84 18.81
CA VAL A 79 17.30 -22.71 19.64
C VAL A 79 18.48 -21.75 19.76
N VAL A 80 18.32 -20.52 19.29
CA VAL A 80 19.36 -19.48 19.37
C VAL A 80 18.81 -18.28 20.13
N THR A 81 19.47 -17.94 21.24
CA THR A 81 19.14 -16.80 22.09
C THR A 81 20.25 -15.76 22.01
N LEU A 82 19.95 -14.62 21.40
CA LEU A 82 20.84 -13.48 21.20
C LEU A 82 20.32 -12.23 21.93
N ARG A 83 19.45 -12.39 22.92
CA ARG A 83 18.81 -11.28 23.62
C ARG A 83 19.77 -10.42 24.44
N ARG A 84 19.40 -9.15 24.67
CA ARG A 84 20.19 -8.19 25.49
C ARG A 84 21.61 -7.96 24.95
N ASN A 85 21.78 -7.94 23.64
CA ASN A 85 23.05 -7.58 22.99
C ASN A 85 22.92 -6.21 22.31
N PHE A 86 23.82 -5.89 21.37
CA PHE A 86 23.88 -4.60 20.66
C PHE A 86 23.82 -4.80 19.15
N ILE A 87 23.05 -5.79 18.70
CA ILE A 87 22.92 -6.14 17.28
C ILE A 87 21.91 -5.18 16.66
N GLN A 88 22.37 -4.16 15.94
CA GLN A 88 21.50 -3.11 15.41
C GLN A 88 20.89 -3.44 14.05
N VAL A 89 21.55 -4.31 13.27
CA VAL A 89 21.11 -4.73 11.94
C VAL A 89 21.32 -6.24 11.80
N VAL A 90 20.30 -6.94 11.28
CA VAL A 90 20.45 -8.32 10.81
C VAL A 90 20.50 -8.29 9.29
N GLY A 91 21.66 -8.63 8.73
CA GLY A 91 21.90 -8.59 7.29
C GLY A 91 21.37 -9.81 6.54
N GLU A 92 21.34 -9.72 5.21
CA GLU A 92 20.93 -10.82 4.33
C GLU A 92 21.71 -12.12 4.62
N GLY A 93 21.01 -13.25 4.79
CA GLY A 93 21.63 -14.56 4.99
C GLY A 93 22.37 -14.76 6.32
N ALA A 94 22.12 -13.90 7.32
CA ALA A 94 22.81 -13.95 8.61
C ALA A 94 22.68 -15.29 9.36
N PHE A 95 21.68 -16.11 9.02
CA PHE A 95 21.42 -17.42 9.62
C PHE A 95 21.55 -18.60 8.64
N ASP A 96 22.18 -18.42 7.47
CA ASP A 96 22.33 -19.47 6.46
C ASP A 96 23.03 -20.74 6.99
N ALA A 97 23.89 -20.59 7.99
CA ALA A 97 24.62 -21.70 8.61
C ALA A 97 23.74 -22.60 9.50
N VAL A 98 22.53 -22.16 9.89
CA VAL A 98 21.67 -22.85 10.87
C VAL A 98 20.28 -23.20 10.30
N PRO A 99 20.20 -24.06 9.28
CA PRO A 99 18.91 -24.39 8.63
C PRO A 99 17.94 -25.16 9.53
N SER A 100 18.40 -25.72 10.66
CA SER A 100 17.58 -26.48 11.62
C SER A 100 16.93 -25.62 12.69
N LEU A 101 17.08 -24.29 12.60
CA LEU A 101 16.60 -23.35 13.61
C LEU A 101 15.07 -23.35 13.71
N ARG A 102 14.56 -23.45 14.94
CA ARG A 102 13.13 -23.44 15.28
C ARG A 102 12.73 -22.24 16.12
N TYR A 103 13.61 -21.81 17.02
CA TYR A 103 13.35 -20.71 17.94
C TYR A 103 14.49 -19.70 17.88
N LEU A 104 14.14 -18.45 17.55
CA LEU A 104 15.09 -17.35 17.46
C LEU A 104 14.65 -16.19 18.36
N HIS A 105 15.52 -15.84 19.32
CA HIS A 105 15.27 -14.78 20.29
C HIS A 105 16.28 -13.64 20.12
N LEU A 106 15.80 -12.48 19.68
CA LEU A 106 16.57 -11.28 19.33
C LEU A 106 16.12 -10.03 20.12
N GLN A 107 15.40 -10.21 21.21
CA GLN A 107 14.85 -9.10 22.00
C GLN A 107 15.92 -8.26 22.72
N SER A 108 15.62 -6.98 22.96
CA SER A 108 16.50 -6.04 23.66
C SER A 108 17.87 -5.87 22.98
N ASN A 109 17.90 -5.75 21.64
CA ASN A 109 19.14 -5.59 20.88
C ASN A 109 19.36 -4.17 20.32
N GLY A 110 18.31 -3.34 20.31
CA GLY A 110 18.32 -2.06 19.62
C GLY A 110 18.31 -2.20 18.10
N LEU A 111 17.70 -3.27 17.58
CA LEU A 111 17.53 -3.49 16.14
C LEU A 111 16.73 -2.34 15.52
N THR A 112 17.30 -1.67 14.52
CA THR A 112 16.62 -0.60 13.77
C THR A 112 16.14 -1.06 12.40
N ASN A 113 16.79 -2.10 11.86
CA ASN A 113 16.46 -2.64 10.54
C ASN A 113 16.70 -4.16 10.49
N MET A 114 15.86 -4.86 9.72
CA MET A 114 16.10 -6.23 9.26
C MET A 114 16.21 -6.15 7.74
N GLU A 115 17.30 -6.67 7.15
CA GLU A 115 17.48 -6.63 5.71
C GLU A 115 16.65 -7.72 5.02
N ALA A 116 16.24 -7.46 3.78
CA ALA A 116 15.58 -8.44 2.93
C ALA A 116 16.42 -9.73 2.85
N GLY A 117 15.78 -10.88 3.09
CA GLY A 117 16.45 -12.18 3.11
C GLY A 117 17.30 -12.46 4.36
N ALA A 118 17.18 -11.67 5.43
CA ALA A 118 17.86 -11.93 6.71
C ALA A 118 17.54 -13.32 7.29
N LEU A 119 16.29 -13.78 7.13
CA LEU A 119 15.81 -15.08 7.62
C LEU A 119 15.65 -16.11 6.50
N ARG A 120 16.34 -15.92 5.37
CA ARG A 120 16.25 -16.85 4.23
C ARG A 120 16.71 -18.25 4.64
N GLY A 121 16.07 -19.27 4.07
CA GLY A 121 16.45 -20.67 4.31
C GLY A 121 16.01 -21.27 5.66
N LEU A 122 15.48 -20.47 6.60
CA LEU A 122 15.00 -20.95 7.90
C LEU A 122 13.60 -21.60 7.83
N THR A 123 13.45 -22.61 6.97
CA THR A 123 12.16 -23.26 6.66
C THR A 123 11.48 -23.98 7.83
N LEU A 124 12.19 -24.17 8.96
CA LEU A 124 11.71 -24.84 10.16
C LEU A 124 11.44 -23.88 11.33
N LEU A 125 11.56 -22.57 11.10
CA LEU A 125 11.40 -21.56 12.15
C LEU A 125 9.95 -21.52 12.63
N GLN A 126 9.74 -21.74 13.93
CA GLN A 126 8.42 -21.80 14.57
C GLN A 126 8.13 -20.53 15.38
N ALA A 127 9.13 -20.00 16.09
CA ALA A 127 8.98 -18.78 16.87
C ALA A 127 10.10 -17.77 16.60
N LEU A 128 9.70 -16.53 16.39
CA LEU A 128 10.59 -15.38 16.23
C LEU A 128 10.23 -14.30 17.24
N ASN A 129 11.17 -13.99 18.13
CA ASN A 129 11.00 -12.92 19.11
C ASN A 129 11.94 -11.74 18.80
N LEU A 130 11.33 -10.61 18.44
CA LEU A 130 11.97 -9.33 18.12
C LEU A 130 11.54 -8.21 19.07
N ALA A 131 11.03 -8.57 20.26
CA ALA A 131 10.51 -7.61 21.22
C ALA A 131 11.58 -6.60 21.70
N ASP A 132 11.16 -5.43 22.18
CA ASP A 132 12.05 -4.45 22.82
C ASP A 132 13.22 -4.06 21.91
N ASN A 133 12.89 -3.61 20.71
CA ASN A 133 13.84 -3.15 19.70
C ASN A 133 13.38 -1.76 19.17
N ALA A 134 13.98 -1.28 18.07
CA ALA A 134 13.71 0.03 17.50
C ALA A 134 13.23 -0.05 16.05
N LEU A 135 12.52 -1.13 15.68
CA LEU A 135 12.03 -1.34 14.32
C LEU A 135 10.91 -0.33 14.00
N GLY A 136 11.10 0.46 12.95
CA GLY A 136 10.08 1.39 12.43
C GLY A 136 9.15 0.76 11.40
N THR A 137 9.63 -0.27 10.70
CA THR A 137 8.90 -1.07 9.72
C THR A 137 9.30 -2.54 9.84
N PHE A 138 8.43 -3.44 9.40
CA PHE A 138 8.72 -4.87 9.30
C PHE A 138 8.00 -5.40 8.05
N ALA A 139 8.75 -5.93 7.08
CA ALA A 139 8.22 -6.23 5.75
C ALA A 139 8.36 -7.72 5.39
N LEU A 140 7.61 -8.13 4.35
CA LEU A 140 7.60 -9.51 3.86
C LEU A 140 8.98 -9.99 3.36
N ASP A 141 9.77 -9.10 2.76
CA ASP A 141 11.08 -9.43 2.21
C ASP A 141 12.06 -9.95 3.29
N ASP A 142 11.78 -9.63 4.56
CA ASP A 142 12.57 -10.06 5.72
C ASP A 142 12.35 -11.55 6.06
N LEU A 143 11.25 -12.16 5.58
CA LEU A 143 10.78 -13.51 5.95
C LEU A 143 10.81 -14.54 4.81
N ALA A 144 11.28 -14.16 3.62
CA ALA A 144 11.13 -14.99 2.42
C ALA A 144 11.84 -16.36 2.56
N ALA A 145 11.03 -17.44 2.45
CA ALA A 145 11.29 -18.88 2.64
C ALA A 145 11.09 -19.49 4.06
N SER A 146 11.07 -18.70 5.14
CA SER A 146 10.93 -19.22 6.53
C SER A 146 9.52 -19.11 7.12
N ALA A 147 8.67 -18.27 6.53
CA ALA A 147 7.35 -17.94 7.07
C ALA A 147 6.35 -19.10 7.17
N ALA A 148 6.48 -20.17 6.37
CA ALA A 148 5.48 -21.24 6.31
C ALA A 148 5.36 -22.06 7.60
N ALA A 149 6.43 -22.21 8.38
CA ALA A 149 6.45 -22.95 9.63
C ALA A 149 6.21 -22.08 10.88
N LEU A 150 6.13 -20.75 10.69
CA LEU A 150 6.08 -19.79 11.79
C LEU A 150 4.70 -19.81 12.46
N THR A 151 4.68 -20.10 13.75
CA THR A 151 3.47 -20.15 14.59
C THR A 151 3.40 -18.98 15.58
N GLU A 152 4.54 -18.40 15.95
CA GLU A 152 4.63 -17.30 16.91
C GLU A 152 5.55 -16.18 16.41
N LEU A 153 5.03 -14.95 16.44
CA LEU A 153 5.76 -13.73 16.12
C LEU A 153 5.54 -12.67 17.19
N ASP A 154 6.61 -12.26 17.85
CA ASP A 154 6.61 -11.20 18.85
C ASP A 154 7.38 -9.98 18.34
N LEU A 155 6.65 -8.89 18.09
CA LEU A 155 7.13 -7.59 17.64
C LEU A 155 6.82 -6.50 18.69
N SER A 156 6.58 -6.89 19.94
CA SER A 156 6.20 -5.95 21.00
C SER A 156 7.30 -4.94 21.32
N SER A 157 6.93 -3.77 21.83
CA SER A 157 7.87 -2.73 22.25
C SER A 157 8.88 -2.34 21.15
N ASN A 158 8.35 -2.06 19.96
CA ASN A 158 9.08 -1.47 18.83
C ASN A 158 8.48 -0.09 18.50
N SER A 159 8.84 0.47 17.34
CA SER A 159 8.39 1.79 16.88
C SER A 159 7.49 1.69 15.64
N LEU A 160 6.72 0.61 15.50
CA LEU A 160 5.87 0.37 14.33
C LEU A 160 4.67 1.33 14.32
N SER A 161 4.50 2.09 13.23
CA SER A 161 3.37 3.03 13.08
C SER A 161 2.15 2.46 12.35
N VAL A 162 2.36 1.43 11.54
CA VAL A 162 1.35 0.70 10.77
C VAL A 162 1.73 -0.77 10.72
N PHE A 163 0.75 -1.66 10.81
CA PHE A 163 0.93 -3.08 10.49
C PHE A 163 0.10 -3.42 9.25
N ASP A 164 0.77 -3.49 8.11
CA ASP A 164 0.15 -3.61 6.79
C ASP A 164 -0.26 -5.04 6.41
N GLY A 165 -0.01 -6.01 7.30
CA GLY A 165 -0.29 -7.42 7.07
C GLY A 165 0.54 -8.05 5.97
N SER A 166 1.66 -7.44 5.54
CA SER A 166 2.57 -8.02 4.54
C SER A 166 3.00 -9.46 4.90
N VAL A 167 3.17 -9.74 6.19
CA VAL A 167 3.46 -11.07 6.79
C VAL A 167 2.35 -12.11 6.53
N SER A 168 1.09 -11.68 6.36
CA SER A 168 -0.09 -12.58 6.32
C SER A 168 -0.15 -13.48 5.09
N SER A 169 0.49 -13.07 4.00
CA SER A 169 0.50 -13.83 2.75
C SER A 169 1.40 -15.07 2.79
N HIS A 170 2.32 -15.15 3.76
CA HIS A 170 3.33 -16.21 3.83
C HIS A 170 3.35 -16.94 5.19
N ALA A 171 3.10 -16.25 6.30
CA ALA A 171 2.98 -16.86 7.63
C ALA A 171 1.54 -17.30 7.92
N THR A 172 0.97 -18.12 7.05
CA THR A 172 -0.45 -18.51 7.12
C THR A 172 -0.78 -19.41 8.32
N ASN A 173 0.22 -20.10 8.87
CA ASN A 173 0.10 -20.95 10.06
C ASN A 173 0.32 -20.19 11.38
N LEU A 174 0.39 -18.86 11.35
CA LEU A 174 0.63 -18.07 12.55
C LEU A 174 -0.54 -18.21 13.53
N GLU A 175 -0.24 -18.63 14.76
CA GLU A 175 -1.21 -18.81 15.85
C GLU A 175 -1.17 -17.65 16.85
N THR A 176 0.01 -17.06 17.04
CA THR A 176 0.27 -15.99 18.02
C THR A 176 0.98 -14.81 17.36
N LEU A 177 0.37 -13.62 17.46
CA LEU A 177 0.93 -12.35 16.99
C LEU A 177 0.88 -11.31 18.12
N ILE A 178 2.05 -10.84 18.55
CA ILE A 178 2.18 -9.85 19.63
C ILE A 178 2.74 -8.55 19.06
N LEU A 179 1.94 -7.50 19.07
CA LEU A 179 2.24 -6.15 18.56
C LEU A 179 2.15 -5.09 19.67
N ARG A 180 2.09 -5.52 20.93
CA ARG A 180 1.92 -4.65 22.10
C ARG A 180 2.98 -3.55 22.16
N GLY A 181 2.60 -2.34 22.57
CA GLY A 181 3.59 -1.30 22.91
C GLY A 181 4.30 -0.72 21.70
N ASN A 182 3.58 -0.54 20.58
CA ASN A 182 4.06 0.13 19.38
C ASN A 182 3.30 1.46 19.17
N ASP A 183 3.51 2.12 18.03
CA ASP A 183 2.82 3.35 17.63
C ASP A 183 1.71 3.10 16.59
N ILE A 184 1.13 1.89 16.56
CA ILE A 184 0.25 1.45 15.48
C ILE A 184 -1.07 2.23 15.51
N VAL A 185 -1.39 2.91 14.40
CA VAL A 185 -2.64 3.66 14.23
C VAL A 185 -3.68 2.86 13.44
N SER A 186 -3.24 1.95 12.57
CA SER A 186 -4.10 1.07 11.79
C SER A 186 -3.47 -0.28 11.50
N VAL A 187 -4.32 -1.30 11.36
CA VAL A 187 -3.95 -2.66 10.99
C VAL A 187 -4.76 -3.07 9.77
N THR A 188 -4.09 -3.57 8.72
CA THR A 188 -4.73 -4.01 7.47
C THR A 188 -4.25 -5.39 7.04
N ASN A 189 -4.97 -6.01 6.10
CA ASN A 189 -4.60 -7.26 5.42
C ASN A 189 -4.32 -8.48 6.32
N LEU A 190 -5.11 -8.68 7.38
CA LEU A 190 -5.00 -9.88 8.23
C LEU A 190 -5.80 -11.10 7.74
N ALA A 191 -6.55 -10.97 6.64
CA ALA A 191 -7.50 -11.98 6.15
C ALA A 191 -6.91 -13.38 5.90
N SER A 192 -5.61 -13.46 5.65
CA SER A 192 -4.91 -14.72 5.39
C SER A 192 -4.45 -15.44 6.67
N LEU A 193 -4.45 -14.79 7.83
CA LEU A 193 -4.04 -15.37 9.13
C LEU A 193 -5.18 -16.15 9.77
N THR A 194 -5.74 -17.11 9.03
CA THR A 194 -6.96 -17.82 9.44
C THR A 194 -6.79 -18.73 10.67
N HIS A 195 -5.55 -19.11 11.00
CA HIS A 195 -5.20 -19.92 12.17
C HIS A 195 -4.87 -19.10 13.43
N LEU A 196 -4.94 -17.76 13.36
CA LEU A 196 -4.54 -16.90 14.47
C LEU A 196 -5.49 -17.05 15.66
N GLN A 197 -4.94 -17.40 16.82
CA GLN A 197 -5.67 -17.62 18.07
C GLN A 197 -5.41 -16.52 19.10
N HIS A 198 -4.21 -15.94 19.11
CA HIS A 198 -3.82 -14.88 20.04
C HIS A 198 -3.33 -13.65 19.27
N LEU A 199 -4.02 -12.53 19.47
CA LEU A 199 -3.65 -11.22 18.93
C LEU A 199 -3.55 -10.20 20.06
N ASP A 200 -2.34 -9.66 20.28
CA ASP A 200 -2.10 -8.57 21.22
C ASP A 200 -1.78 -7.26 20.49
N LEU A 201 -2.73 -6.32 20.53
CA LEU A 201 -2.63 -4.97 19.99
C LEU A 201 -2.66 -3.91 21.12
N SER A 202 -2.41 -4.31 22.37
CA SER A 202 -2.46 -3.41 23.51
C SER A 202 -1.35 -2.35 23.50
N SER A 203 -1.55 -1.23 24.19
CA SER A 203 -0.57 -0.15 24.29
C SER A 203 -0.15 0.38 22.90
N ASN A 204 -1.12 0.68 22.05
CA ASN A 204 -0.93 1.23 20.69
C ASN A 204 -1.73 2.54 20.53
N ARG A 205 -1.91 3.02 19.30
CA ARG A 205 -2.61 4.29 18.98
C ARG A 205 -3.88 4.07 18.16
N LEU A 206 -4.52 2.91 18.27
CA LEU A 206 -5.74 2.59 17.54
C LEU A 206 -6.88 3.49 17.99
N THR A 207 -7.63 4.06 17.05
CA THR A 207 -8.78 4.95 17.33
C THR A 207 -10.14 4.29 17.10
N SER A 208 -10.16 3.16 16.41
CA SER A 208 -11.36 2.37 16.13
C SER A 208 -11.01 0.92 15.83
N VAL A 209 -11.95 0.01 16.10
CA VAL A 209 -11.87 -1.40 15.69
C VAL A 209 -12.95 -1.65 14.65
N SER A 210 -12.53 -2.01 13.43
CA SER A 210 -13.47 -2.31 12.35
C SER A 210 -13.83 -3.79 12.29
N ALA A 211 -15.08 -4.09 11.94
CA ALA A 211 -15.58 -5.43 11.69
C ALA A 211 -14.78 -6.15 10.58
N THR A 212 -14.24 -5.43 9.60
CA THR A 212 -13.41 -6.02 8.54
C THR A 212 -12.09 -6.58 9.07
N LEU A 213 -11.52 -5.95 10.10
CA LEU A 213 -10.26 -6.37 10.72
C LEU A 213 -10.45 -7.65 11.52
N VAL A 214 -11.49 -7.70 12.36
CA VAL A 214 -11.66 -8.81 13.31
C VAL A 214 -12.36 -9.99 12.65
N ASN A 215 -13.35 -9.77 11.78
CA ASN A 215 -14.04 -10.88 11.09
C ASN A 215 -13.13 -11.67 10.14
N ALA A 216 -11.98 -11.12 9.77
CA ALA A 216 -10.92 -11.81 9.06
C ALA A 216 -10.24 -12.94 9.87
N LEU A 217 -10.46 -12.99 11.19
CA LEU A 217 -9.76 -13.89 12.14
C LEU A 217 -10.76 -14.78 12.90
N PRO A 218 -11.28 -15.86 12.28
CA PRO A 218 -12.38 -16.65 12.86
C PRO A 218 -11.97 -17.55 14.04
N GLU A 219 -10.70 -17.95 14.12
CA GLU A 219 -10.16 -18.85 15.16
C GLU A 219 -9.65 -18.11 16.41
N LEU A 220 -9.90 -16.81 16.50
CA LEU A 220 -9.37 -15.97 17.57
C LEU A 220 -9.94 -16.37 18.93
N ARG A 221 -9.05 -16.69 19.89
CA ARG A 221 -9.36 -17.03 21.28
C ARG A 221 -9.06 -15.88 22.24
N GLN A 222 -8.04 -15.09 21.97
CA GLN A 222 -7.62 -13.99 22.83
C GLN A 222 -7.35 -12.74 22.02
N LEU A 223 -7.99 -11.63 22.41
CA LEU A 223 -7.84 -10.33 21.81
C LEU A 223 -7.59 -9.25 22.86
N TRP A 224 -6.43 -8.61 22.76
CA TRP A 224 -6.00 -7.56 23.66
C TRP A 224 -5.94 -6.22 22.92
N LEU A 225 -6.76 -5.27 23.34
CA LEU A 225 -6.90 -3.94 22.73
C LEU A 225 -6.79 -2.82 23.78
N GLN A 226 -6.38 -3.15 25.01
CA GLN A 226 -6.27 -2.20 26.09
C GLN A 226 -5.17 -1.15 25.85
N ASP A 227 -5.24 -0.03 26.56
CA ASP A 227 -4.27 1.07 26.45
C ASP A 227 -4.16 1.59 24.99
N ASN A 228 -5.30 1.87 24.36
CA ASN A 228 -5.37 2.47 23.03
C ASN A 228 -6.18 3.79 23.09
N ALA A 229 -6.49 4.38 21.94
CA ALA A 229 -7.30 5.58 21.82
C ALA A 229 -8.68 5.29 21.19
N ILE A 230 -9.24 4.09 21.42
CA ILE A 230 -10.45 3.64 20.74
C ILE A 230 -11.65 4.45 21.22
N THR A 231 -12.29 5.18 20.31
CA THR A 231 -13.48 6.01 20.58
C THR A 231 -14.77 5.39 20.05
N ARG A 232 -14.66 4.47 19.08
CA ARG A 232 -15.80 3.86 18.40
C ARG A 232 -15.53 2.40 18.02
N LEU A 233 -16.58 1.60 18.09
CA LEU A 233 -16.64 0.22 17.61
C LEU A 233 -17.73 0.14 16.53
N ASP A 234 -17.52 -0.70 15.51
CA ASP A 234 -18.58 -1.02 14.54
C ASP A 234 -19.78 -1.68 15.24
N THR A 235 -20.94 -1.75 14.58
CA THR A 235 -22.19 -2.26 15.20
C THR A 235 -22.13 -3.73 15.60
N THR A 236 -21.39 -4.56 14.84
CA THR A 236 -21.21 -6.00 15.05
C THR A 236 -19.76 -6.45 14.78
N PRO A 237 -18.79 -5.96 15.58
CA PRO A 237 -17.36 -6.12 15.28
C PRO A 237 -16.85 -7.54 15.57
N PHE A 238 -17.56 -8.32 16.39
CA PHE A 238 -17.16 -9.67 16.82
C PHE A 238 -18.09 -10.78 16.30
N VAL A 239 -18.76 -10.57 15.17
CA VAL A 239 -19.79 -11.50 14.67
C VAL A 239 -19.21 -12.85 14.24
N ALA A 240 -17.95 -12.90 13.78
CA ALA A 240 -17.29 -14.14 13.38
C ALA A 240 -16.56 -14.85 14.55
N GLN A 241 -16.41 -14.20 15.71
CA GLN A 241 -15.55 -14.62 16.82
C GLN A 241 -16.23 -15.61 17.76
N THR A 242 -16.61 -16.78 17.24
CA THR A 242 -17.32 -17.81 18.02
C THR A 242 -16.44 -18.52 19.07
N HIS A 243 -15.12 -18.53 18.86
CA HIS A 243 -14.13 -19.16 19.75
C HIS A 243 -13.47 -18.19 20.75
N LEU A 244 -13.87 -16.91 20.75
CA LEU A 244 -13.21 -15.89 21.56
C LEU A 244 -13.47 -16.12 23.06
N GLU A 245 -12.39 -16.33 23.81
CA GLU A 245 -12.39 -16.63 25.24
C GLU A 245 -12.08 -15.39 26.09
N LYS A 246 -11.16 -14.54 25.62
CA LYS A 246 -10.71 -13.34 26.35
C LYS A 246 -10.72 -12.11 25.46
N LEU A 247 -11.37 -11.06 25.94
CA LEU A 247 -11.41 -9.75 25.29
C LEU A 247 -11.10 -8.66 26.31
N SER A 248 -10.09 -7.83 26.02
CA SER A 248 -9.83 -6.61 26.80
C SER A 248 -9.89 -5.38 25.90
N LEU A 249 -10.74 -4.43 26.29
CA LEU A 249 -10.92 -3.09 25.74
C LEU A 249 -10.61 -2.03 26.82
N ALA A 250 -9.92 -2.42 27.89
CA ALA A 250 -9.66 -1.53 29.02
C ALA A 250 -8.83 -0.29 28.63
N SER A 251 -8.91 0.78 29.40
CA SER A 251 -8.05 1.97 29.21
C SER A 251 -8.13 2.53 27.78
N ASN A 252 -9.37 2.79 27.34
CA ASN A 252 -9.71 3.36 26.04
C ASN A 252 -10.66 4.56 26.22
N LEU A 253 -11.23 5.09 25.13
CA LEU A 253 -12.07 6.29 25.13
C LEU A 253 -13.52 5.97 24.75
N LEU A 254 -14.01 4.77 25.05
CA LEU A 254 -15.37 4.33 24.71
C LEU A 254 -16.40 4.99 25.63
N THR A 255 -17.45 5.56 25.04
CA THR A 255 -18.58 6.15 25.79
C THR A 255 -19.81 5.25 25.86
N GLN A 256 -19.94 4.32 24.90
CA GLN A 256 -21.01 3.35 24.79
C GLN A 256 -20.51 2.07 24.10
N LEU A 257 -21.20 0.96 24.34
CA LEU A 257 -20.98 -0.32 23.66
C LEU A 257 -22.19 -0.66 22.78
N PRO A 258 -22.00 -1.11 21.52
CA PRO A 258 -23.10 -1.59 20.69
C PRO A 258 -23.82 -2.78 21.33
N THR A 259 -25.16 -2.76 21.33
CA THR A 259 -25.99 -3.73 22.09
C THR A 259 -25.84 -5.19 21.65
N SER A 260 -25.39 -5.45 20.42
CA SER A 260 -25.25 -6.79 19.84
C SER A 260 -23.80 -7.18 19.55
N MET A 261 -22.81 -6.41 20.02
CA MET A 261 -21.41 -6.66 19.65
C MET A 261 -20.89 -8.01 20.14
N LEU A 262 -21.43 -8.56 21.24
CA LEU A 262 -21.01 -9.84 21.85
C LEU A 262 -21.99 -10.99 21.56
N ALA A 263 -22.97 -10.80 20.67
CA ALA A 263 -24.03 -11.79 20.47
C ALA A 263 -23.51 -13.15 19.96
N ALA A 264 -22.39 -13.16 19.23
CA ALA A 264 -21.78 -14.38 18.68
C ALA A 264 -20.66 -14.98 19.55
N THR A 265 -20.11 -14.23 20.51
CA THR A 265 -18.93 -14.61 21.31
C THR A 265 -19.32 -15.50 22.51
N THR A 266 -19.91 -16.66 22.23
CA THR A 266 -20.49 -17.54 23.28
C THR A 266 -19.44 -18.25 24.15
N ALA A 267 -18.19 -18.36 23.68
CA ALA A 267 -17.07 -18.94 24.42
C ALA A 267 -16.40 -17.96 25.41
N LEU A 268 -16.84 -16.69 25.44
CA LEU A 268 -16.17 -15.64 26.20
C LEU A 268 -16.23 -15.92 27.71
N ASN A 269 -15.05 -16.07 28.33
CA ASN A 269 -14.89 -16.33 29.75
C ASN A 269 -14.33 -15.12 30.52
N SER A 270 -13.67 -14.19 29.84
CA SER A 270 -13.13 -12.97 30.43
C SER A 270 -13.39 -11.77 29.54
N LEU A 271 -14.08 -10.76 30.10
CA LEU A 271 -14.30 -9.47 29.45
C LEU A 271 -13.77 -8.35 30.35
N ASP A 272 -12.94 -7.49 29.79
CA ASP A 272 -12.44 -6.31 30.47
C ASP A 272 -12.75 -5.05 29.66
N ILE A 273 -13.58 -4.19 30.24
CA ILE A 273 -14.03 -2.90 29.69
C ILE A 273 -13.79 -1.77 30.70
N SER A 274 -12.88 -1.95 31.67
CA SER A 274 -12.57 -0.93 32.67
C SER A 274 -11.85 0.28 32.08
N GLU A 275 -11.75 1.37 32.84
CA GLU A 275 -10.99 2.57 32.46
C GLU A 275 -11.42 3.12 31.10
N ASN A 276 -12.73 3.25 30.91
CA ASN A 276 -13.34 3.89 29.75
C ASN A 276 -14.27 5.01 30.24
N SER A 277 -15.15 5.52 29.38
CA SER A 277 -16.16 6.53 29.73
C SER A 277 -17.58 6.00 29.52
N LEU A 278 -17.78 4.69 29.76
CA LEU A 278 -19.07 4.03 29.54
C LEU A 278 -20.11 4.55 30.52
N THR A 279 -21.27 4.96 30.02
CA THR A 279 -22.38 5.47 30.86
C THR A 279 -23.36 4.38 31.31
N SER A 280 -23.38 3.26 30.59
CA SER A 280 -24.21 2.09 30.90
C SER A 280 -23.67 0.84 30.22
N ILE A 281 -24.05 -0.31 30.78
CA ILE A 281 -23.89 -1.62 30.14
C ILE A 281 -25.31 -2.09 29.78
N GLY A 282 -25.62 -2.17 28.49
CA GLY A 282 -26.95 -2.55 28.02
C GLY A 282 -27.37 -3.92 28.56
N GLN A 283 -28.60 -4.06 29.07
CA GLN A 283 -29.09 -5.30 29.69
C GLN A 283 -29.02 -6.52 28.76
N THR A 284 -29.17 -6.30 27.45
CA THR A 284 -29.10 -7.36 26.43
C THR A 284 -27.68 -7.71 26.01
N LEU A 285 -26.68 -6.88 26.34
CA LEU A 285 -25.29 -7.09 25.90
C LEU A 285 -24.64 -8.30 26.56
N LEU A 286 -24.88 -8.46 27.87
CA LEU A 286 -24.37 -9.60 28.65
C LEU A 286 -25.31 -10.82 28.58
N ALA A 287 -26.51 -10.64 28.01
CA ALA A 287 -27.49 -11.70 27.88
C ALA A 287 -26.99 -12.75 26.85
N GLY A 288 -26.85 -14.00 27.29
CA GLY A 288 -26.37 -15.10 26.45
C GLY A 288 -24.90 -15.50 26.67
N LEU A 289 -24.12 -14.71 27.42
CA LEU A 289 -22.71 -15.02 27.75
C LEU A 289 -22.62 -16.04 28.91
N SER A 290 -23.03 -17.27 28.64
CA SER A 290 -23.14 -18.35 29.65
C SER A 290 -21.81 -18.85 30.24
N GLN A 291 -20.69 -18.53 29.60
CA GLN A 291 -19.34 -18.93 30.06
C GLN A 291 -18.57 -17.79 30.74
N LEU A 292 -19.15 -16.59 30.83
CA LEU A 292 -18.46 -15.41 31.34
C LEU A 292 -18.19 -15.56 32.84
N ALA A 293 -16.93 -15.76 33.20
CA ALA A 293 -16.48 -15.99 34.58
C ALA A 293 -15.83 -14.75 35.20
N SER A 294 -15.19 -13.91 34.37
CA SER A 294 -14.50 -12.69 34.77
C SER A 294 -15.03 -11.48 34.01
N LEU A 295 -15.46 -10.44 34.72
CA LEU A 295 -15.93 -9.19 34.13
C LEU A 295 -15.38 -7.97 34.87
N SER A 296 -14.64 -7.10 34.18
CA SER A 296 -14.19 -5.83 34.74
C SER A 296 -14.84 -4.67 33.99
N PHE A 297 -15.49 -3.76 34.74
CA PHE A 297 -16.01 -2.48 34.23
C PHE A 297 -15.71 -1.33 35.20
N ALA A 298 -14.69 -1.51 36.05
CA ALA A 298 -14.22 -0.49 36.96
C ALA A 298 -13.80 0.80 36.24
N ASN A 299 -13.77 1.93 36.94
CA ASN A 299 -13.32 3.22 36.43
C ASN A 299 -14.04 3.63 35.12
N ASN A 300 -15.37 3.73 35.17
CA ASN A 300 -16.23 4.17 34.08
C ASN A 300 -17.24 5.21 34.61
N GLU A 301 -18.22 5.61 33.79
CA GLU A 301 -19.28 6.57 34.14
C GLU A 301 -20.64 5.87 34.36
N ILE A 302 -20.62 4.60 34.79
CA ILE A 302 -21.83 3.78 34.92
C ILE A 302 -22.60 4.17 36.19
N VAL A 303 -23.87 4.56 35.99
CA VAL A 303 -24.74 4.99 37.09
C VAL A 303 -25.55 3.82 37.67
N SER A 304 -25.99 2.87 36.85
CA SER A 304 -26.81 1.74 37.31
C SER A 304 -26.06 0.42 37.22
N PHE A 305 -26.13 -0.39 38.28
CA PHE A 305 -25.50 -1.71 38.28
C PHE A 305 -26.24 -2.66 37.32
N PRO A 306 -25.55 -3.29 36.34
CA PRO A 306 -26.19 -4.16 35.37
C PRO A 306 -26.57 -5.53 35.97
N SER A 307 -27.54 -6.20 35.35
CA SER A 307 -27.79 -7.62 35.66
C SER A 307 -26.64 -8.48 35.14
N LEU A 308 -25.97 -9.20 36.04
CA LEU A 308 -24.84 -10.05 35.72
C LEU A 308 -25.27 -11.49 35.37
N PRO A 309 -24.57 -12.17 34.44
CA PRO A 309 -24.75 -13.60 34.21
C PRO A 309 -24.46 -14.42 35.47
N THR A 310 -25.16 -15.54 35.65
CA THR A 310 -24.97 -16.45 36.80
C THR A 310 -23.62 -17.15 36.81
N SER A 311 -22.88 -17.12 35.69
CA SER A 311 -21.55 -17.72 35.53
C SER A 311 -20.41 -16.89 36.14
N ILE A 312 -20.67 -15.64 36.56
CA ILE A 312 -19.65 -14.72 37.07
C ILE A 312 -19.06 -15.24 38.39
N ASN A 313 -17.74 -15.40 38.40
CA ASN A 313 -16.94 -15.75 39.58
C ASN A 313 -16.15 -14.56 40.12
N ALA A 314 -15.74 -13.65 39.25
CA ALA A 314 -14.93 -12.48 39.59
C ALA A 314 -15.38 -11.25 38.83
N THR A 315 -15.64 -10.14 39.53
CA THR A 315 -15.94 -8.86 38.91
C THR A 315 -15.31 -7.69 39.64
N TRP A 316 -14.88 -6.69 38.88
CA TRP A 316 -14.32 -5.42 39.35
C TRP A 316 -15.16 -4.27 38.82
N VAL A 317 -15.66 -3.43 39.73
CA VAL A 317 -16.71 -2.44 39.43
C VAL A 317 -16.47 -1.07 40.07
N SER A 318 -15.45 -0.93 40.93
CA SER A 318 -15.12 0.30 41.64
C SER A 318 -14.82 1.47 40.69
N GLY A 319 -14.86 2.70 41.21
CA GLY A 319 -14.59 3.90 40.39
C GLY A 319 -15.72 4.28 39.41
N ASN A 320 -16.93 3.78 39.62
CA ASN A 320 -18.13 4.19 38.87
C ASN A 320 -19.06 5.05 39.74
N PRO A 321 -19.78 6.03 39.14
CA PRO A 321 -20.71 6.92 39.85
C PRO A 321 -22.07 6.26 40.14
N PHE A 322 -22.07 5.10 40.81
CA PHE A 322 -23.29 4.31 41.03
C PHE A 322 -24.36 5.06 41.84
N ASP A 323 -25.61 4.90 41.41
CA ASP A 323 -26.79 5.06 42.25
C ASP A 323 -27.00 3.77 43.04
N CYS A 324 -26.63 3.81 44.32
CA CYS A 324 -26.64 2.64 45.20
C CYS A 324 -28.04 2.18 45.62
N CYS A 325 -29.10 2.88 45.20
CA CYS A 325 -30.47 2.47 45.46
C CYS A 325 -30.74 1.02 45.00
N GLY A 326 -31.14 0.14 45.93
CA GLY A 326 -31.43 -1.27 45.62
C GLY A 326 -30.19 -2.17 45.49
N MET A 327 -28.98 -1.64 45.70
CA MET A 327 -27.72 -2.40 45.66
C MET A 327 -27.38 -3.10 46.98
N GLU A 328 -28.28 -3.13 47.97
CA GLU A 328 -28.02 -3.78 49.27
C GLU A 328 -27.74 -5.27 49.14
N SER A 329 -28.35 -5.91 48.13
CA SER A 329 -28.15 -7.33 47.81
C SER A 329 -26.73 -7.69 47.36
N LEU A 330 -25.93 -6.68 46.96
CA LEU A 330 -24.54 -6.88 46.55
C LEU A 330 -23.59 -6.96 47.75
N VAL A 331 -24.00 -6.45 48.91
CA VAL A 331 -23.19 -6.48 50.14
C VAL A 331 -23.10 -7.92 50.65
N GLY A 332 -21.87 -8.44 50.78
CA GLY A 332 -21.61 -9.82 51.19
C GLY A 332 -21.52 -10.82 50.02
N THR A 333 -21.61 -10.35 48.77
CA THR A 333 -21.28 -11.18 47.61
C THR A 333 -19.78 -11.48 47.56
N SER A 334 -19.40 -12.71 47.22
CA SER A 334 -18.00 -13.13 47.12
C SER A 334 -17.41 -12.96 45.72
N TYR A 335 -18.25 -12.71 44.71
CA TYR A 335 -17.83 -12.57 43.32
C TYR A 335 -17.39 -11.15 42.96
N ILE A 336 -17.77 -10.12 43.74
CA ILE A 336 -17.29 -8.74 43.57
C ILE A 336 -15.97 -8.58 44.32
N MET A 337 -14.87 -8.51 43.58
CA MET A 337 -13.51 -8.55 44.12
C MET A 337 -13.09 -7.24 44.79
N ASP A 338 -13.67 -6.12 44.37
CA ASP A 338 -13.40 -4.76 44.85
C ASP A 338 -14.60 -4.13 45.57
N LEU A 339 -15.47 -4.96 46.16
CA LEU A 339 -16.69 -4.53 46.87
C LEU A 339 -16.41 -3.44 47.93
N ALA A 340 -15.27 -3.54 48.61
CA ALA A 340 -14.86 -2.59 49.63
C ALA A 340 -14.45 -1.20 49.09
N GLU A 341 -14.27 -1.06 47.77
CA GLU A 341 -13.88 0.20 47.12
C GLU A 341 -15.03 0.86 46.33
N ILE A 342 -16.21 0.23 46.29
CA ILE A 342 -17.41 0.83 45.68
C ILE A 342 -17.86 2.03 46.50
N THR A 343 -17.95 3.19 45.86
CA THR A 343 -18.42 4.45 46.47
C THR A 343 -19.75 4.84 45.84
N CYS A 344 -20.73 5.19 46.66
CA CYS A 344 -22.03 5.62 46.18
C CYS A 344 -21.97 7.07 45.71
N ASN A 345 -22.54 7.37 44.54
CA ASN A 345 -22.71 8.74 44.05
C ASN A 345 -24.15 9.25 44.32
N ARG A 346 -25.11 8.32 44.31
CA ARG A 346 -26.51 8.56 44.67
C ARG A 346 -27.04 7.42 45.56
N PRO A 347 -28.12 7.65 46.32
CA PRO A 347 -28.79 8.94 46.58
C PRO A 347 -27.92 9.89 47.44
N GLN A 348 -28.29 11.18 47.53
CA GLN A 348 -27.46 12.24 48.14
C GLN A 348 -27.05 11.95 49.60
N ASN A 349 -27.86 11.21 50.35
CA ASN A 349 -27.60 10.77 51.72
C ASN A 349 -26.58 9.62 51.82
N ALA A 350 -26.28 8.92 50.71
CA ALA A 350 -25.24 7.90 50.61
C ALA A 350 -24.02 8.37 49.80
N ALA A 351 -24.11 9.53 49.15
CA ALA A 351 -23.06 10.07 48.28
C ALA A 351 -21.71 10.21 49.00
N GLY A 352 -20.64 9.66 48.42
CA GLY A 352 -19.28 9.67 48.96
C GLY A 352 -18.98 8.58 49.99
N LEU A 353 -19.97 7.80 50.44
CA LEU A 353 -19.78 6.66 51.35
C LEU A 353 -19.46 5.38 50.58
N LYS A 354 -18.71 4.47 51.22
CA LYS A 354 -18.47 3.12 50.67
C LYS A 354 -19.73 2.26 50.82
N LEU A 355 -20.05 1.44 49.82
CA LEU A 355 -21.25 0.60 49.82
C LEU A 355 -21.34 -0.31 51.06
N VAL A 356 -20.21 -0.86 51.50
CA VAL A 356 -20.12 -1.71 52.71
C VAL A 356 -20.33 -0.96 54.03
N GLU A 357 -20.24 0.37 54.01
CA GLU A 357 -20.44 1.26 55.18
C GLU A 357 -21.89 1.77 55.27
N VAL A 358 -22.72 1.52 54.25
CA VAL A 358 -24.15 1.89 54.25
C VAL A 358 -24.89 0.91 55.17
N ALA A 359 -24.93 1.25 56.46
CA ALA A 359 -25.31 0.36 57.57
C ALA A 359 -26.82 0.02 57.66
N THR A 360 -27.67 0.50 56.76
CA THR A 360 -29.14 0.29 56.76
C THR A 360 -29.68 0.24 55.33
N PRO A 361 -30.80 -0.46 55.04
CA PRO A 361 -31.44 -0.41 53.73
C PRO A 361 -31.65 1.05 53.32
N ILE A 362 -31.37 1.39 52.05
CA ILE A 362 -31.49 2.73 51.52
C ILE A 362 -32.98 3.03 51.36
N THR A 363 -33.65 3.35 52.47
CA THR A 363 -35.12 3.50 52.54
C THR A 363 -35.64 4.81 51.95
N VAL A 364 -34.76 5.68 51.43
CA VAL A 364 -35.14 6.95 50.79
C VAL A 364 -34.51 7.04 49.40
N CYS A 365 -35.02 6.23 48.47
CA CYS A 365 -34.80 6.38 47.04
C CYS A 365 -35.89 7.29 46.46
N ASN A 366 -35.92 8.57 46.86
CA ASN A 366 -36.92 9.51 46.34
C ASN A 366 -36.49 10.02 44.96
N THR A 367 -37.24 9.62 43.94
CA THR A 367 -37.04 9.98 42.53
C THR A 367 -37.50 11.41 42.27
N THR A 368 -36.61 12.40 42.41
CA THR A 368 -36.77 13.70 41.76
C THR A 368 -35.40 14.30 41.44
N LEU A 369 -35.04 14.32 40.15
CA LEU A 369 -34.03 15.22 39.58
C LEU A 369 -34.75 16.50 39.14
N PRO A 370 -34.22 17.71 39.44
CA PRO A 370 -34.56 18.91 38.69
C PRO A 370 -33.80 18.92 37.35
N ASP A 371 -34.42 19.54 36.33
CA ASP A 371 -33.95 19.80 34.95
C ASP A 371 -34.18 18.72 33.88
N GLN A 372 -35.42 18.64 33.36
CA GLN A 372 -35.75 18.82 31.92
C GLN A 372 -37.27 18.67 31.68
N PRO A 373 -37.83 19.33 30.64
CA PRO A 373 -39.27 19.47 30.43
C PRO A 373 -39.96 18.14 30.04
N PRO A 374 -41.25 17.96 30.39
CA PRO A 374 -41.89 16.65 30.31
C PRO A 374 -42.17 16.23 28.87
N ALA A 375 -41.59 15.12 28.45
CA ALA A 375 -42.07 14.30 27.36
C ALA A 375 -43.35 13.58 27.82
N ALA A 376 -44.42 13.76 27.04
CA ALA A 376 -45.73 13.18 27.27
C ALA A 376 -45.66 11.65 27.38
N SER A 377 -46.19 11.13 28.48
CA SER A 377 -46.39 9.70 28.70
C SER A 377 -47.60 9.26 27.86
N VAL A 378 -47.36 8.34 26.93
CA VAL A 378 -48.43 7.63 26.22
C VAL A 378 -49.13 6.69 27.21
N VAL A 379 -50.37 7.03 27.54
CA VAL A 379 -51.32 6.11 28.18
C VAL A 379 -52.39 5.80 27.15
N SER A 380 -52.36 4.58 26.62
CA SER A 380 -53.41 4.02 25.79
C SER A 380 -54.66 3.75 26.63
N ILE A 381 -55.76 4.45 26.34
CA ILE A 381 -57.10 4.06 26.80
C ILE A 381 -58.03 4.09 25.58
N ALA A 382 -58.76 3.00 25.43
CA ALA A 382 -59.63 2.70 24.31
C ALA A 382 -60.68 3.79 24.05
N ALA A 383 -60.92 4.02 22.76
CA ALA A 383 -62.01 4.85 22.27
C ALA A 383 -63.36 4.19 22.59
N THR A 384 -64.20 4.90 23.32
CA THR A 384 -65.65 4.74 23.23
C THR A 384 -66.29 6.11 23.33
N THR A 385 -66.86 6.55 22.21
CA THR A 385 -68.06 7.40 22.09
C THR A 385 -68.42 8.25 23.30
N MET A 386 -68.27 9.58 23.20
CA MET A 386 -69.01 10.50 24.05
C MET A 386 -69.76 11.53 23.21
N GLN A 387 -71.08 11.38 23.21
CA GLN A 387 -72.03 12.46 23.02
C GLN A 387 -71.83 13.47 24.15
N ALA A 388 -71.51 14.72 23.82
CA ALA A 388 -71.61 15.81 24.76
C ALA A 388 -73.06 16.31 24.78
N GLN A 389 -73.80 16.00 25.85
CA GLN A 389 -75.07 16.68 26.17
C GLN A 389 -74.75 18.05 26.77
N LEU A 390 -75.25 19.11 26.15
CA LEU A 390 -75.21 20.47 26.69
C LEU A 390 -76.55 20.79 27.35
N HIS A 391 -76.51 21.16 28.63
CA HIS A 391 -77.65 21.68 29.39
C HIS A 391 -77.57 23.21 29.35
N VAL A 392 -78.59 23.88 28.81
CA VAL A 392 -78.70 25.35 28.79
C VAL A 392 -80.01 25.75 29.48
N VAL A 393 -79.97 26.81 30.29
CA VAL A 393 -81.13 27.39 30.97
C VAL A 393 -81.31 28.83 30.47
N HIS A 394 -82.49 29.11 29.86
CA HIS A 394 -83.12 30.41 29.50
C HIS A 394 -82.38 31.29 28.45
N GLY A 395 -82.97 32.03 27.51
CA GLY A 395 -84.33 32.32 27.05
C GLY A 395 -84.30 33.32 25.85
N ASN A 396 -85.36 33.31 25.02
CA ASN A 396 -85.92 34.29 24.02
C ASN A 396 -85.04 35.04 22.97
N ALA A 397 -85.70 35.54 21.91
CA ALA A 397 -85.11 36.06 20.66
C ALA A 397 -84.66 37.54 20.70
N PHE A 398 -83.64 37.90 19.89
CA PHE A 398 -82.93 39.20 19.90
C PHE A 398 -82.86 39.85 18.49
N GLU A 399 -82.92 41.19 18.40
CA GLU A 399 -82.70 41.99 17.15
C GLU A 399 -81.57 43.04 17.30
N PRO A 400 -80.82 43.38 16.24
CA PRO A 400 -79.71 44.35 16.30
C PRO A 400 -80.13 45.82 16.08
N VAL A 401 -79.61 46.74 16.90
CA VAL A 401 -79.79 48.22 16.81
C VAL A 401 -78.42 48.93 16.78
N PHE A 402 -78.32 50.07 16.09
CA PHE A 402 -77.07 50.84 15.90
C PHE A 402 -76.83 51.90 16.99
N TYR A 403 -75.57 52.09 17.40
CA TYR A 403 -75.13 53.17 18.31
C TYR A 403 -74.05 54.06 17.68
N THR A 404 -74.22 55.38 17.84
CA THR A 404 -73.19 56.40 17.53
C THR A 404 -72.98 57.29 18.74
N ALA A 405 -71.73 57.42 19.20
CA ALA A 405 -71.34 58.33 20.27
C ALA A 405 -70.33 59.37 19.75
N SER A 406 -70.55 60.64 20.09
CA SER A 406 -69.74 61.79 19.65
C SER A 406 -69.22 62.56 20.85
N TYR A 407 -67.92 62.83 20.89
CA TYR A 407 -67.28 63.62 21.95
C TYR A 407 -66.69 64.94 21.42
N THR A 408 -66.88 66.02 22.18
CA THR A 408 -66.33 67.36 21.89
C THR A 408 -65.32 67.75 22.96
N GLY A 409 -64.04 67.82 22.60
CA GLY A 409 -62.98 68.23 23.54
C GLY A 409 -62.89 69.76 23.71
N PRO A 410 -62.25 70.26 24.79
CA PRO A 410 -62.00 71.69 24.99
C PRO A 410 -60.93 72.15 23.97
N GLY A 411 -61.42 72.68 22.85
CA GLY A 411 -60.64 72.98 21.64
C GLY A 411 -61.46 72.86 20.35
N GLY A 412 -62.66 72.27 20.39
CA GLY A 412 -63.61 72.27 19.27
C GLY A 412 -63.43 71.15 18.24
N ALA A 413 -62.52 70.19 18.46
CA ALA A 413 -62.45 68.99 17.64
C ALA A 413 -63.46 67.94 18.13
N VAL A 414 -64.32 67.47 17.22
CA VAL A 414 -65.26 66.35 17.43
C VAL A 414 -64.59 65.07 16.92
N THR A 415 -64.50 64.04 17.76
CA THR A 415 -64.15 62.68 17.33
C THR A 415 -65.38 61.77 17.43
N ASN A 416 -65.72 61.11 16.32
CA ASN A 416 -66.84 60.17 16.23
C ASN A 416 -66.27 58.74 16.08
N THR A 417 -66.58 57.87 17.03
CA THR A 417 -66.27 56.44 16.92
C THR A 417 -67.53 55.70 16.48
N THR A 418 -67.47 54.98 15.35
CA THR A 418 -68.57 54.20 14.80
C THR A 418 -68.22 52.71 14.89
N CYS A 419 -69.02 51.92 15.62
CA CYS A 419 -68.83 50.46 15.72
C CYS A 419 -69.77 49.71 14.74
N PRO A 420 -69.42 48.49 14.30
CA PRO A 420 -70.27 47.64 13.46
C PRO A 420 -71.61 47.25 14.13
N ALA A 421 -72.60 46.81 13.34
CA ALA A 421 -73.91 46.40 13.86
C ALA A 421 -73.80 45.33 14.97
N GLY A 422 -74.38 45.59 16.15
CA GLY A 422 -74.33 44.70 17.32
C GLY A 422 -73.21 44.98 18.34
N TYR A 423 -72.42 46.04 18.14
CA TYR A 423 -71.32 46.41 19.03
C TYR A 423 -71.46 47.85 19.56
N ALA A 424 -71.05 48.10 20.82
CA ALA A 424 -70.99 49.43 21.42
C ALA A 424 -69.56 49.77 21.90
N PRO A 425 -69.15 51.06 21.88
CA PRO A 425 -67.84 51.47 22.37
C PRO A 425 -67.78 51.48 23.91
N VAL A 426 -66.71 50.93 24.48
CA VAL A 426 -66.52 50.81 25.94
C VAL A 426 -66.18 52.17 26.57
N LEU A 427 -66.97 52.61 27.57
CA LEU A 427 -66.75 53.85 28.33
C LEU A 427 -66.15 53.55 29.71
N TYR A 428 -64.87 53.83 29.91
CA TYR A 428 -64.24 53.85 31.23
C TYR A 428 -64.17 55.28 31.76
N THR A 429 -65.02 55.60 32.74
CA THR A 429 -64.99 56.84 33.57
C THR A 429 -64.76 58.14 32.79
N ASP A 430 -65.84 58.75 32.26
CA ASP A 430 -65.94 60.12 31.72
C ASP A 430 -64.82 60.64 30.78
N ARG A 431 -64.02 59.78 30.14
CA ARG A 431 -63.10 60.13 29.05
C ARG A 431 -63.09 59.07 27.93
N LEU A 432 -63.30 59.51 26.69
CA LEU A 432 -63.12 58.70 25.48
C LEU A 432 -61.64 58.72 25.05
N LEU A 433 -61.03 57.54 24.95
CA LEU A 433 -59.72 57.35 24.28
C LEU A 433 -59.95 57.22 22.77
N PRO A 434 -59.06 57.75 21.90
CA PRO A 434 -59.04 57.35 20.50
C PRO A 434 -58.66 55.86 20.46
N ASP A 435 -59.44 55.05 19.75
CA ASP A 435 -59.30 53.58 19.64
C ASP A 435 -59.80 52.76 20.85
N ALA A 436 -60.88 53.20 21.50
CA ALA A 436 -61.60 52.35 22.46
C ALA A 436 -62.14 51.07 21.77
N PRO A 437 -61.92 49.86 22.33
CA PRO A 437 -62.38 48.61 21.73
C PRO A 437 -63.92 48.55 21.67
N CYS A 438 -64.46 47.98 20.59
CA CYS A 438 -65.89 47.71 20.45
C CYS A 438 -66.22 46.36 21.11
N GLU A 439 -67.19 46.33 22.03
CA GLU A 439 -67.62 45.11 22.72
C GLU A 439 -69.01 44.66 22.21
N TYR A 440 -69.21 43.35 22.02
CA TYR A 440 -70.46 42.80 21.49
C TYR A 440 -71.49 42.70 22.62
N LEU A 441 -72.59 43.43 22.51
CA LEU A 441 -73.65 43.42 23.51
C LEU A 441 -74.99 43.14 22.83
N GLN A 442 -75.72 42.14 23.31
CA GLN A 442 -77.09 41.90 22.87
C GLN A 442 -78.08 42.56 23.83
N ARG A 443 -79.19 43.05 23.30
CA ARG A 443 -80.28 43.66 24.08
C ARG A 443 -81.44 42.70 24.17
N ASP A 444 -81.77 42.28 25.39
CA ASP A 444 -82.99 41.52 25.65
C ASP A 444 -84.20 42.28 25.09
N ALA A 445 -84.91 41.66 24.14
CA ALA A 445 -86.01 42.28 23.41
C ALA A 445 -87.23 42.63 24.30
N THR A 446 -87.26 42.11 25.54
CA THR A 446 -88.33 42.34 26.51
C THR A 446 -87.96 43.35 27.60
N THR A 447 -86.69 43.41 28.02
CA THR A 447 -86.25 44.25 29.17
C THR A 447 -85.36 45.43 28.75
N ASN A 448 -84.84 45.43 27.52
CA ASN A 448 -83.99 46.48 26.95
C ASN A 448 -82.64 46.69 27.67
N GLU A 449 -82.22 45.74 28.52
CA GLU A 449 -80.93 45.71 29.20
C GLU A 449 -79.85 45.00 28.36
N LEU A 450 -78.58 45.35 28.58
CA LEU A 450 -77.41 44.79 27.88
C LEU A 450 -76.99 43.48 28.55
N VAL A 451 -76.85 42.40 27.77
CA VAL A 451 -76.48 41.06 28.26
C VAL A 451 -75.25 40.54 27.50
N ASP A 452 -74.34 39.88 28.21
CA ASP A 452 -73.14 39.27 27.64
C ASP A 452 -73.51 38.08 26.71
N PRO A 453 -72.86 37.96 25.54
CA PRO A 453 -73.08 36.83 24.65
C PRO A 453 -72.56 35.52 25.25
N ILE A 454 -73.27 34.42 24.97
CA ILE A 454 -72.80 33.07 25.29
C ILE A 454 -71.65 32.72 24.32
N LEU A 455 -70.42 32.71 24.83
CA LEU A 455 -69.21 32.34 24.08
C LEU A 455 -68.93 30.84 24.22
N VAL A 456 -68.67 30.16 23.10
CA VAL A 456 -68.30 28.75 23.05
C VAL A 456 -66.95 28.62 22.36
N ASP A 457 -65.90 28.28 23.12
CA ASP A 457 -64.57 28.01 22.59
C ASP A 457 -64.45 26.56 22.08
N LEU A 458 -64.17 26.43 20.78
CA LEU A 458 -63.89 25.15 20.14
C LEU A 458 -62.38 24.90 20.14
N SER A 459 -61.91 24.02 21.02
CA SER A 459 -60.50 23.60 21.10
C SER A 459 -60.27 22.27 20.35
N ASN A 460 -59.01 22.00 19.98
CA ASN A 460 -58.58 20.76 19.30
C ASN A 460 -59.12 20.56 17.86
N LEU A 461 -59.40 21.64 17.14
CA LEU A 461 -59.74 21.57 15.71
C LEU A 461 -58.49 21.29 14.86
N LYS A 462 -58.63 20.48 13.80
CA LYS A 462 -57.57 20.21 12.83
C LYS A 462 -57.38 21.41 11.90
N PRO A 463 -56.13 21.81 11.58
CA PRO A 463 -55.85 22.87 10.61
C PRO A 463 -56.39 22.53 9.21
N TYR A 464 -56.68 23.56 8.42
CA TYR A 464 -57.16 23.48 7.03
C TYR A 464 -58.34 22.52 6.75
N THR A 465 -59.15 22.24 7.78
CA THR A 465 -60.23 21.25 7.75
C THR A 465 -61.57 21.96 7.76
N ASN A 466 -62.50 21.51 6.90
CA ASN A 466 -63.86 22.02 6.90
C ASN A 466 -64.63 21.43 8.09
N TYR A 467 -65.14 22.30 8.94
CA TYR A 467 -66.02 21.95 10.05
C TYR A 467 -67.42 22.48 9.77
N THR A 468 -68.42 21.74 10.24
CA THR A 468 -69.81 22.16 10.21
C THR A 468 -70.35 22.13 11.63
N LEU A 469 -70.80 23.28 12.12
CA LEU A 469 -71.34 23.45 13.46
C LEU A 469 -72.86 23.63 13.39
N THR A 470 -73.57 22.93 14.27
CA THR A 470 -74.99 23.19 14.57
C THR A 470 -75.16 23.16 16.08
N TYR A 471 -76.20 23.82 16.60
CA TYR A 471 -76.54 23.79 18.02
C TYR A 471 -78.05 23.63 18.20
N ILE A 472 -78.42 23.08 19.35
CA ILE A 472 -79.81 22.91 19.79
C ILE A 472 -79.88 23.45 21.22
N ALA A 473 -80.83 24.33 21.50
CA ALA A 473 -81.08 24.82 22.86
C ALA A 473 -82.11 23.91 23.55
N HIS A 474 -81.93 23.60 24.82
CA HIS A 474 -82.90 22.83 25.62
C HIS A 474 -83.49 23.72 26.71
N ASN A 475 -84.75 23.49 27.07
CA ASN A 475 -85.34 24.00 28.30
C ASN A 475 -86.16 22.91 29.01
N GLU A 476 -86.81 23.25 30.13
CA GLU A 476 -87.60 22.31 30.94
C GLU A 476 -88.82 21.72 30.20
N LEU A 477 -89.21 22.27 29.05
CA LEU A 477 -90.31 21.79 28.20
C LEU A 477 -89.83 20.95 27.00
N GLY A 478 -88.54 20.99 26.64
CA GLY A 478 -87.96 20.19 25.56
C GLY A 478 -86.84 20.89 24.77
N ALA A 479 -86.36 20.21 23.72
CA ALA A 479 -85.32 20.71 22.81
C ALA A 479 -85.90 21.65 21.74
N SER A 480 -85.15 22.68 21.35
CA SER A 480 -85.43 23.51 20.18
C SER A 480 -85.18 22.75 18.87
N LEU A 481 -85.56 23.34 17.74
CA LEU A 481 -85.07 22.89 16.43
C LEU A 481 -83.57 23.21 16.30
N ALA A 482 -82.84 22.38 15.57
CA ALA A 482 -81.40 22.57 15.31
C ALA A 482 -81.16 23.82 14.46
N ALA A 483 -80.20 24.63 14.87
CA ALA A 483 -79.79 25.81 14.12
C ALA A 483 -79.19 25.42 12.75
N PRO A 484 -79.30 26.29 11.72
CA PRO A 484 -78.70 26.05 10.42
C PRO A 484 -77.20 25.74 10.53
N PRO A 485 -76.69 24.76 9.77
CA PRO A 485 -75.29 24.36 9.84
C PRO A 485 -74.37 25.49 9.37
N LEU A 486 -73.53 26.00 10.28
CA LEU A 486 -72.46 26.92 9.95
C LEU A 486 -71.24 26.13 9.51
N SER A 487 -70.89 26.21 8.23
CA SER A 487 -69.67 25.60 7.72
C SER A 487 -68.54 26.62 7.67
N PHE A 488 -67.40 26.28 8.24
CA PHE A 488 -66.20 27.11 8.20
C PHE A 488 -64.96 26.23 8.00
N ARG A 489 -63.89 26.82 7.49
CA ARG A 489 -62.59 26.15 7.34
C ARG A 489 -61.59 26.78 8.27
N THR A 490 -60.86 25.97 9.02
CA THR A 490 -59.72 26.45 9.82
C THR A 490 -58.60 26.95 8.91
N LEU A 491 -57.83 27.95 9.35
CA LEU A 491 -56.71 28.51 8.57
C LEU A 491 -55.61 27.47 8.35
N GLU A 492 -54.78 27.70 7.31
CA GLU A 492 -53.55 26.93 7.10
C GLU A 492 -52.58 27.14 8.26
N SER A 493 -51.88 26.08 8.67
CA SER A 493 -50.82 26.12 9.69
C SER A 493 -49.52 25.61 9.08
N VAL A 494 -48.39 25.85 9.77
CA VAL A 494 -47.12 25.23 9.41
C VAL A 494 -47.28 23.70 9.41
N PRO A 495 -46.73 22.96 8.41
CA PRO A 495 -46.84 21.50 8.37
C PRO A 495 -46.24 20.85 9.62
N GLU A 496 -47.01 20.04 10.34
CA GLU A 496 -46.53 19.34 11.56
C GLU A 496 -45.73 18.07 11.26
N ALA A 497 -45.96 17.44 10.11
CA ALA A 497 -45.35 16.16 9.76
C ALA A 497 -44.17 16.33 8.78
N PRO A 498 -43.04 15.65 9.01
CA PRO A 498 -41.85 15.77 8.17
C PRO A 498 -42.07 15.20 6.78
N ALA A 499 -41.34 15.73 5.80
CA ALA A 499 -41.34 15.21 4.44
C ALA A 499 -40.67 13.83 4.39
N SER A 500 -41.18 12.92 3.56
CA SER A 500 -40.53 11.62 3.29
C SER A 500 -39.78 11.69 1.97
N ILE A 501 -38.52 11.25 1.97
CA ILE A 501 -37.65 11.21 0.79
C ILE A 501 -37.67 9.79 0.20
N SER A 502 -37.80 9.69 -1.11
CA SER A 502 -37.66 8.45 -1.88
C SER A 502 -36.62 8.61 -2.98
N PHE A 503 -35.78 7.59 -3.15
CA PHE A 503 -34.70 7.56 -4.12
C PHE A 503 -35.22 7.10 -5.49
N LEU A 504 -34.99 7.91 -6.53
CA LEU A 504 -35.40 7.58 -7.91
C LEU A 504 -34.23 7.06 -8.75
N GLY A 505 -33.00 7.43 -8.40
CA GLY A 505 -31.78 6.98 -9.09
C GLY A 505 -30.62 7.95 -8.90
N ALA A 506 -29.41 7.47 -9.16
CA ALA A 506 -28.20 8.28 -9.16
C ALA A 506 -27.31 7.94 -10.35
N THR A 507 -26.52 8.91 -10.79
CA THR A 507 -25.36 8.72 -11.67
C THR A 507 -24.07 8.95 -10.87
N SER A 508 -22.92 9.03 -11.54
CA SER A 508 -21.68 9.45 -10.87
C SER A 508 -21.70 10.90 -10.40
N ARG A 509 -22.55 11.77 -10.97
CA ARG A 509 -22.53 13.22 -10.69
C ARG A 509 -23.89 13.84 -10.42
N THR A 510 -24.96 13.06 -10.54
CA THR A 510 -26.33 13.52 -10.32
C THR A 510 -27.10 12.57 -9.42
N LEU A 511 -28.06 13.13 -8.72
CA LEU A 511 -28.98 12.41 -7.86
C LEU A 511 -30.39 12.86 -8.19
N ASN A 512 -31.30 11.90 -8.33
CA ASN A 512 -32.71 12.15 -8.52
C ASN A 512 -33.52 11.65 -7.32
N LEU A 513 -34.28 12.55 -6.70
CA LEU A 513 -35.06 12.32 -5.50
C LEU A 513 -36.52 12.72 -5.72
N SER A 514 -37.42 12.02 -5.05
CA SER A 514 -38.78 12.49 -4.81
C SER A 514 -39.02 12.72 -3.34
N VAL A 515 -39.79 13.75 -3.03
CA VAL A 515 -40.20 14.15 -1.69
C VAL A 515 -41.72 14.17 -1.66
N THR A 516 -42.31 13.40 -0.75
CA THR A 516 -43.76 13.32 -0.56
C THR A 516 -44.16 13.96 0.76
N ALA A 517 -45.19 14.81 0.72
CA ALA A 517 -45.77 15.45 1.89
C ALA A 517 -47.04 14.71 2.36
N PRO A 518 -47.24 14.54 3.67
CA PRO A 518 -48.46 13.97 4.24
C PRO A 518 -49.66 14.95 4.30
N ALA A 519 -49.46 16.23 3.98
CA ALA A 519 -50.48 17.29 3.95
C ALA A 519 -50.37 18.17 2.68
N VAL A 520 -51.32 19.08 2.46
CA VAL A 520 -51.29 20.03 1.33
C VAL A 520 -50.04 20.91 1.46
N ALA A 521 -49.12 20.77 0.50
CA ALA A 521 -47.83 21.45 0.46
C ALA A 521 -47.85 22.54 -0.63
N ASN A 522 -47.31 23.72 -0.32
CA ASN A 522 -47.11 24.78 -1.31
C ASN A 522 -45.65 24.90 -1.77
N GLY A 523 -44.74 24.08 -1.22
CA GLY A 523 -43.33 24.03 -1.62
C GLY A 523 -42.52 23.02 -0.81
N PHE A 524 -41.37 22.60 -1.34
CA PHE A 524 -40.44 21.66 -0.73
C PHE A 524 -39.03 22.26 -0.69
N GLU A 525 -38.29 22.00 0.38
CA GLU A 525 -36.89 22.41 0.54
C GLU A 525 -36.03 21.22 0.96
N LEU A 526 -34.88 21.05 0.31
CA LEU A 526 -33.90 20.02 0.60
C LEU A 526 -32.54 20.65 0.87
N GLU A 527 -31.81 20.11 1.84
CA GLU A 527 -30.42 20.43 2.10
C GLU A 527 -29.56 19.17 1.93
N LEU A 528 -28.49 19.32 1.15
CA LEU A 528 -27.54 18.27 0.85
C LEU A 528 -26.24 18.50 1.62
N TYR A 529 -25.72 17.44 2.23
CA TYR A 529 -24.51 17.43 3.02
C TYR A 529 -23.58 16.29 2.57
N THR A 530 -22.28 16.47 2.72
CA THR A 530 -21.34 15.35 2.69
C THR A 530 -21.45 14.54 3.98
N MET A 531 -20.99 13.28 3.99
CA MET A 531 -20.93 12.48 5.23
C MET A 531 -20.08 13.10 6.34
N GLY A 532 -19.15 14.00 6.01
CA GLY A 532 -18.39 14.80 6.98
C GLY A 532 -19.16 15.97 7.59
N GLY A 533 -20.42 16.17 7.19
CA GLY A 533 -21.29 17.24 7.68
C GLY A 533 -21.14 18.57 6.92
N SER A 534 -20.31 18.64 5.89
CA SER A 534 -20.15 19.87 5.09
C SER A 534 -21.38 20.10 4.23
N PHE A 535 -21.93 21.32 4.30
CA PHE A 535 -23.05 21.74 3.47
C PHE A 535 -22.63 21.82 1.99
N VAL A 536 -23.45 21.25 1.10
CA VAL A 536 -23.22 21.21 -0.35
C VAL A 536 -24.13 22.21 -1.07
N SER A 537 -25.45 22.05 -0.91
CA SER A 537 -26.43 22.87 -1.63
C SER A 537 -27.83 22.78 -1.02
N THR A 538 -28.65 23.81 -1.25
CA THR A 538 -30.09 23.79 -0.99
C THR A 538 -30.86 23.72 -2.31
N LEU A 539 -31.85 22.85 -2.39
CA LEU A 539 -32.77 22.73 -3.52
C LEU A 539 -34.18 23.09 -3.05
N SER A 540 -34.90 23.90 -3.82
CA SER A 540 -36.29 24.28 -3.51
C SER A 540 -37.16 24.18 -4.76
N GLY A 541 -38.43 23.81 -4.59
CA GLY A 541 -39.35 23.63 -5.71
C GLY A 541 -40.75 23.23 -5.29
N ASP A 542 -41.69 23.43 -6.20
CA ASP A 542 -43.13 23.21 -5.97
C ASP A 542 -43.56 21.79 -6.35
N SER A 543 -42.86 21.19 -7.33
CA SER A 543 -42.94 19.77 -7.62
C SER A 543 -42.03 19.03 -6.66
N GLY A 544 -42.53 18.05 -5.91
CA GLY A 544 -41.74 17.21 -5.00
C GLY A 544 -40.69 16.31 -5.70
N HIS A 545 -40.14 16.71 -6.85
CA HIS A 545 -39.09 16.02 -7.58
C HIS A 545 -37.86 16.94 -7.67
N PHE A 546 -36.70 16.38 -7.33
CA PHE A 546 -35.46 17.13 -7.19
C PHE A 546 -34.31 16.43 -7.88
N MET A 547 -33.52 17.19 -8.63
CA MET A 547 -32.27 16.72 -9.21
C MET A 547 -31.11 17.53 -8.64
N ALA A 548 -30.24 16.88 -7.86
CA ALA A 548 -28.96 17.46 -7.48
C ALA A 548 -27.92 17.11 -8.56
N SER A 549 -27.11 18.09 -8.96
CA SER A 549 -26.08 17.94 -9.99
C SER A 549 -24.74 18.50 -9.52
N GLY A 550 -23.65 18.04 -10.13
CA GLY A 550 -22.30 18.48 -9.74
C GLY A 550 -21.77 17.79 -8.49
N LEU A 551 -22.27 16.58 -8.21
CA LEU A 551 -21.78 15.73 -7.12
C LEU A 551 -20.46 15.08 -7.51
N GLU A 552 -19.67 14.72 -6.50
CA GLU A 552 -18.45 13.93 -6.65
C GLU A 552 -18.80 12.46 -6.87
N PRO A 553 -18.14 11.77 -7.83
CA PRO A 553 -18.29 10.34 -8.03
C PRO A 553 -17.92 9.51 -6.80
N TYR A 554 -18.54 8.33 -6.69
CA TYR A 554 -18.27 7.36 -5.63
C TYR A 554 -18.22 7.97 -4.21
N THR A 555 -19.10 8.93 -3.96
CA THR A 555 -19.12 9.71 -2.71
C THR A 555 -20.48 9.56 -2.04
N THR A 556 -20.47 9.33 -0.73
CA THR A 556 -21.69 9.23 0.07
C THR A 556 -22.12 10.62 0.55
N TYR A 557 -23.39 10.92 0.34
CA TYR A 557 -24.04 12.17 0.72
C TYR A 557 -25.21 11.87 1.67
N SER A 558 -25.56 12.88 2.48
CA SER A 558 -26.70 12.90 3.38
C SER A 558 -27.64 14.02 2.97
N VAL A 559 -28.92 13.73 2.78
CA VAL A 559 -29.95 14.70 2.41
C VAL A 559 -31.04 14.75 3.47
N ARG A 560 -31.52 15.95 3.79
CA ARG A 560 -32.73 16.15 4.61
C ARG A 560 -33.71 17.06 3.87
N ALA A 561 -35.01 16.83 4.08
CA ALA A 561 -36.07 17.56 3.40
C ALA A 561 -37.11 18.09 4.40
N ARG A 562 -37.72 19.22 4.07
CA ARG A 562 -38.87 19.80 4.78
C ARG A 562 -39.90 20.33 3.79
N VAL A 563 -41.13 20.52 4.29
CA VAL A 563 -42.25 21.08 3.52
C VAL A 563 -42.52 22.51 3.98
N ALA A 564 -42.83 23.40 3.04
CA ALA A 564 -43.20 24.78 3.32
C ALA A 564 -44.64 25.09 2.86
N THR A 565 -45.29 25.98 3.61
CA THR A 565 -46.59 26.58 3.28
C THR A 565 -46.43 28.10 3.17
N ALA A 566 -47.47 28.82 2.73
CA ALA A 566 -47.46 30.28 2.68
C ALA A 566 -47.28 30.95 4.06
N ILE A 567 -47.51 30.20 5.15
CA ILE A 567 -47.38 30.66 6.53
C ILE A 567 -45.98 30.37 7.11
N GLY A 568 -45.29 29.32 6.64
CA GLY A 568 -43.94 28.97 7.10
C GLY A 568 -43.51 27.53 6.80
N SER A 569 -42.25 27.21 7.14
CA SER A 569 -41.62 25.91 6.91
C SER A 569 -41.78 24.96 8.10
N GLY A 570 -42.17 23.72 7.83
CA GLY A 570 -42.29 22.64 8.81
C GLY A 570 -40.93 22.10 9.27
N PRO A 571 -40.94 21.10 10.17
CA PRO A 571 -39.71 20.50 10.68
C PRO A 571 -38.95 19.74 9.59
N TRP A 572 -37.62 19.67 9.73
CA TRP A 572 -36.78 18.80 8.91
C TRP A 572 -37.12 17.33 9.17
N GLY A 573 -37.25 16.55 8.09
CA GLY A 573 -37.30 15.10 8.16
C GLY A 573 -35.96 14.48 8.52
N GLY A 574 -35.97 13.15 8.67
CA GLY A 574 -34.75 12.39 8.92
C GLY A 574 -33.73 12.53 7.79
N ASN A 575 -32.46 12.36 8.13
CA ASN A 575 -31.38 12.30 7.14
C ASN A 575 -31.50 11.00 6.33
N PHE A 576 -31.46 11.11 5.01
CA PHE A 576 -31.41 10.01 4.07
C PHE A 576 -30.03 9.98 3.41
N THR A 577 -29.32 8.86 3.50
CA THR A 577 -27.98 8.72 2.94
C THR A 577 -27.99 7.92 1.64
N PHE A 578 -27.19 8.34 0.67
CA PHE A 578 -27.02 7.65 -0.61
C PHE A 578 -25.59 7.85 -1.12
N ALA A 579 -25.15 6.98 -2.03
CA ALA A 579 -23.86 7.10 -2.71
C ALA A 579 -24.05 7.34 -4.21
N THR A 580 -23.22 8.21 -4.80
CA THR A 580 -23.10 8.34 -6.25
C THR A 580 -22.41 7.10 -6.85
N LEU A 581 -22.66 6.83 -8.13
CA LEU A 581 -22.03 5.69 -8.82
C LEU A 581 -20.53 5.93 -9.08
N GLU A 582 -19.81 4.86 -9.41
CA GLU A 582 -18.43 4.96 -9.89
C GLU A 582 -18.34 5.75 -11.21
N ASP A 583 -17.18 6.32 -11.47
CA ASP A 583 -16.77 6.96 -12.72
C ASP A 583 -15.36 6.46 -13.11
N LEU A 584 -14.85 6.89 -14.26
CA LEU A 584 -13.46 6.68 -14.61
C LEU A 584 -12.55 7.42 -13.62
N PRO A 585 -11.37 6.89 -13.26
CA PRO A 585 -10.38 7.64 -12.50
C PRO A 585 -10.07 8.98 -13.19
N SER A 586 -10.06 10.06 -12.42
CA SER A 586 -9.73 11.40 -12.94
C SER A 586 -8.24 11.73 -12.80
N SER A 587 -7.52 10.96 -12.00
CA SER A 587 -6.09 11.14 -11.74
C SER A 587 -5.28 9.98 -12.29
N SER A 588 -4.05 10.26 -12.74
CA SER A 588 -3.13 9.25 -13.25
C SER A 588 -2.20 8.72 -12.15
N PRO A 589 -1.76 7.44 -12.20
CA PRO A 589 -0.78 6.89 -11.27
C PRO A 589 0.58 7.61 -11.31
N THR A 590 1.27 7.65 -10.17
CA THR A 590 2.64 8.19 -10.07
C THR A 590 3.66 7.08 -10.25
N ILE A 591 4.53 7.22 -11.25
CA ILE A 591 5.64 6.30 -11.50
C ILE A 591 6.69 6.48 -10.39
N LEU A 592 7.10 5.39 -9.75
CA LEU A 592 8.09 5.40 -8.67
C LEU A 592 9.49 5.08 -9.17
N SER A 593 9.63 4.01 -9.94
CA SER A 593 10.91 3.61 -10.52
C SER A 593 10.73 2.78 -11.79
N ALA A 594 11.78 2.77 -12.61
CA ALA A 594 11.89 1.98 -13.83
C ALA A 594 13.30 1.41 -13.92
N GLN A 595 13.44 0.11 -13.71
CA GLN A 595 14.72 -0.60 -13.77
C GLN A 595 14.84 -1.32 -15.11
N ALA A 596 15.76 -0.88 -15.96
CA ALA A 596 15.99 -1.47 -17.27
C ALA A 596 17.15 -2.46 -17.23
N THR A 597 16.95 -3.60 -17.88
CA THR A 597 18.02 -4.51 -18.29
C THR A 597 18.35 -4.27 -19.77
N SER A 598 19.12 -5.15 -20.40
CA SER A 598 19.38 -5.08 -21.84
C SER A 598 18.19 -5.50 -22.70
N SER A 599 17.20 -6.20 -22.14
CA SER A 599 16.08 -6.75 -22.91
C SER A 599 14.74 -6.74 -22.16
N SER A 600 14.72 -6.23 -20.93
CA SER A 600 13.52 -6.08 -20.14
C SER A 600 13.50 -4.76 -19.37
N LEU A 601 12.32 -4.37 -18.93
CA LEU A 601 12.08 -3.18 -18.14
C LEU A 601 11.09 -3.54 -17.04
N ASN A 602 11.49 -3.38 -15.79
CA ASN A 602 10.61 -3.51 -14.64
C ASN A 602 10.17 -2.12 -14.17
N VAL A 603 8.87 -1.83 -14.28
CA VAL A 603 8.27 -0.55 -13.88
C VAL A 603 7.46 -0.71 -12.60
N THR A 604 7.53 0.29 -11.71
CA THR A 604 6.78 0.33 -10.45
C THR A 604 6.07 1.67 -10.28
N TRP A 605 4.91 1.68 -9.65
CA TRP A 605 4.09 2.88 -9.45
C TRP A 605 3.38 2.90 -8.10
N ALA A 606 2.96 4.07 -7.66
CA ALA A 606 2.19 4.24 -6.43
C ALA A 606 0.71 3.93 -6.65
N ALA A 607 0.05 3.44 -5.59
CA ALA A 607 -1.41 3.34 -5.55
C ALA A 607 -2.05 4.73 -5.69
N LEU A 608 -3.22 4.78 -6.33
CA LEU A 608 -3.93 6.04 -6.53
C LEU A 608 -4.72 6.39 -5.26
N SER A 609 -4.32 7.45 -4.55
CA SER A 609 -4.94 7.86 -3.28
C SER A 609 -6.04 8.92 -3.44
N THR A 610 -6.05 9.65 -4.57
CA THR A 610 -7.04 10.70 -4.87
C THR A 610 -7.52 10.57 -6.32
N GLY A 611 -8.74 11.05 -6.60
CA GLY A 611 -9.31 11.00 -7.95
C GLY A 611 -9.54 9.59 -8.48
N THR A 612 -9.77 8.61 -7.61
CA THR A 612 -10.08 7.22 -7.97
C THR A 612 -11.47 7.10 -8.59
N ASN A 613 -12.43 7.90 -8.13
CA ASN A 613 -13.82 7.92 -8.55
C ASN A 613 -14.51 6.54 -8.53
N GLY A 614 -14.01 5.60 -7.71
CA GLY A 614 -14.47 4.22 -7.68
C GLY A 614 -13.43 3.30 -7.06
N ILE A 615 -13.72 2.00 -7.06
CA ILE A 615 -12.75 0.97 -6.67
C ILE A 615 -11.80 0.72 -7.83
N ILE A 616 -10.49 0.89 -7.60
CA ILE A 616 -9.48 0.59 -8.62
C ILE A 616 -9.39 -0.93 -8.81
N THR A 617 -9.71 -1.40 -10.02
CA THR A 617 -9.72 -2.83 -10.38
C THR A 617 -8.39 -3.30 -10.97
N GLY A 618 -7.57 -2.39 -11.49
CA GLY A 618 -6.27 -2.72 -12.07
C GLY A 618 -5.56 -1.53 -12.71
N TYR A 619 -4.41 -1.81 -13.31
CA TYR A 619 -3.55 -0.85 -13.99
C TYR A 619 -3.12 -1.38 -15.36
N ALA A 620 -3.03 -0.50 -16.35
CA ALA A 620 -2.43 -0.78 -17.64
C ALA A 620 -1.15 0.01 -17.83
N VAL A 621 -0.09 -0.67 -18.25
CA VAL A 621 1.17 -0.04 -18.68
C VAL A 621 1.20 -0.03 -20.20
N TYR A 622 1.53 1.13 -20.74
CA TYR A 622 1.74 1.35 -22.17
C TYR A 622 3.23 1.59 -22.42
N LEU A 623 3.80 0.89 -23.40
CA LEU A 623 5.16 1.07 -23.89
C LEU A 623 5.10 1.58 -25.33
N ASP A 624 5.73 2.71 -25.61
CA ASP A 624 5.77 3.36 -26.92
C ASP A 624 4.38 3.54 -27.56
N GLY A 625 3.37 3.79 -26.72
CA GLY A 625 1.98 3.99 -27.12
C GLY A 625 1.15 2.71 -27.30
N ALA A 626 1.74 1.52 -27.14
CA ALA A 626 1.04 0.24 -27.18
C ALA A 626 0.85 -0.34 -25.78
N SER A 627 -0.26 -1.06 -25.54
CA SER A 627 -0.48 -1.75 -24.26
C SER A 627 0.56 -2.87 -24.11
N ALA A 628 1.37 -2.80 -23.05
CA ALA A 628 2.42 -3.76 -22.75
C ALA A 628 1.96 -4.79 -21.72
N CYS A 629 1.27 -4.34 -20.67
CA CYS A 629 0.71 -5.23 -19.66
C CYS A 629 -0.50 -4.62 -18.97
N VAL A 630 -1.34 -5.49 -18.41
CA VAL A 630 -2.49 -5.15 -17.57
C VAL A 630 -2.41 -6.01 -16.32
N VAL A 631 -2.37 -5.39 -15.15
CA VAL A 631 -2.20 -6.08 -13.88
C VAL A 631 -3.33 -5.70 -12.90
N THR A 632 -3.67 -6.64 -12.02
CA THR A 632 -4.67 -6.48 -10.96
C THR A 632 -4.01 -6.77 -9.62
N ASN A 633 -4.25 -5.95 -8.59
CA ASN A 633 -3.64 -6.09 -7.25
C ASN A 633 -2.09 -6.12 -7.25
N GLN A 634 -1.47 -5.49 -8.24
CA GLN A 634 -0.02 -5.35 -8.33
C GLN A 634 0.33 -3.91 -8.75
N PHE A 635 1.47 -3.43 -8.25
CA PHE A 635 1.99 -2.09 -8.49
C PHE A 635 3.30 -2.11 -9.28
N TRP A 636 3.53 -3.21 -10.00
CA TRP A 636 4.70 -3.41 -10.82
C TRP A 636 4.36 -4.24 -12.06
N CYS A 637 5.19 -4.12 -13.09
CA CYS A 637 5.11 -4.95 -14.28
C CYS A 637 6.47 -5.04 -14.98
N GLU A 638 6.85 -6.24 -15.38
CA GLU A 638 8.01 -6.47 -16.23
C GLU A 638 7.60 -6.59 -17.70
N VAL A 639 8.18 -5.74 -18.55
CA VAL A 639 8.05 -5.81 -20.00
C VAL A 639 9.33 -6.40 -20.57
N THR A 640 9.24 -7.51 -21.30
CA THR A 640 10.38 -8.24 -21.86
C THR A 640 10.44 -8.15 -23.38
N GLY A 641 11.54 -8.59 -23.99
CA GLY A 641 11.71 -8.58 -25.45
C GLY A 641 12.05 -7.21 -26.03
N LEU A 642 12.63 -6.32 -25.22
CA LEU A 642 13.07 -5.00 -25.64
C LEU A 642 14.41 -5.07 -26.37
N ASN A 643 14.65 -4.09 -27.25
CA ASN A 643 15.93 -3.98 -27.93
C ASN A 643 16.98 -3.40 -26.96
N PRO A 644 18.23 -3.87 -26.95
CA PRO A 644 19.27 -3.30 -26.10
C PRO A 644 19.74 -1.92 -26.58
N GLY A 645 20.05 -1.03 -25.64
CA GLY A 645 20.57 0.32 -25.91
C GLY A 645 19.56 1.28 -26.53
N THR A 646 18.27 0.93 -26.58
CA THR A 646 17.20 1.76 -27.18
C THR A 646 16.40 2.51 -26.11
N THR A 647 16.04 3.75 -26.43
CA THR A 647 15.16 4.55 -25.57
C THR A 647 13.71 4.18 -25.83
N HIS A 648 13.02 3.78 -24.78
CA HIS A 648 11.58 3.52 -24.75
C HIS A 648 10.88 4.58 -23.90
N THR A 649 9.60 4.76 -24.14
CA THR A 649 8.74 5.63 -23.32
C THR A 649 7.59 4.82 -22.75
N PHE A 650 7.26 5.01 -21.47
CA PHE A 650 6.13 4.33 -20.88
C PHE A 650 5.16 5.27 -20.16
N GLN A 651 3.91 4.82 -20.07
CA GLN A 651 2.81 5.50 -19.40
C GLN A 651 1.96 4.47 -18.65
N ILE A 652 1.26 4.91 -17.61
CA ILE A 652 0.43 4.03 -16.78
C ILE A 652 -0.95 4.66 -16.60
N ALA A 653 -2.00 3.85 -16.67
CA ALA A 653 -3.37 4.25 -16.37
C ALA A 653 -3.99 3.32 -15.32
N ALA A 654 -4.71 3.88 -14.36
CA ALA A 654 -5.55 3.12 -13.43
C ALA A 654 -6.92 2.84 -14.07
N ALA A 655 -7.59 1.77 -13.66
CA ALA A 655 -8.93 1.42 -14.09
C ALA A 655 -9.90 1.25 -12.93
N THR A 656 -11.15 1.65 -13.14
CA THR A 656 -12.31 1.21 -12.36
C THR A 656 -13.11 0.18 -13.15
N SER A 657 -14.26 -0.25 -12.63
CA SER A 657 -15.21 -1.11 -13.34
C SER A 657 -15.69 -0.54 -14.69
N LEU A 658 -15.58 0.78 -14.89
CA LEU A 658 -16.00 1.48 -16.11
C LEU A 658 -14.88 1.63 -17.16
N GLY A 659 -13.61 1.42 -16.79
CA GLY A 659 -12.48 1.50 -17.71
C GLY A 659 -11.31 2.33 -17.18
N TYR A 660 -10.38 2.67 -18.07
CA TYR A 660 -9.13 3.35 -17.76
C TYR A 660 -9.30 4.87 -17.65
N GLY A 661 -8.69 5.46 -16.62
CA GLY A 661 -8.52 6.90 -16.46
C GLY A 661 -7.38 7.45 -17.34
N PRO A 662 -6.92 8.69 -17.06
CA PRO A 662 -5.86 9.31 -17.85
C PRO A 662 -4.51 8.60 -17.67
N ASN A 663 -3.74 8.55 -18.75
CA ASN A 663 -2.36 8.09 -18.74
C ASN A 663 -1.48 9.05 -17.94
N SER A 664 -0.50 8.51 -17.22
CA SER A 664 0.58 9.27 -16.59
C SER A 664 1.40 10.04 -17.64
N SER A 665 2.19 11.00 -17.17
CA SER A 665 3.23 11.62 -18.01
C SER A 665 4.18 10.55 -18.56
N SER A 666 4.57 10.70 -19.83
CA SER A 666 5.53 9.79 -20.47
C SER A 666 6.86 9.81 -19.74
N TYR A 667 7.34 8.64 -19.34
CA TYR A 667 8.63 8.48 -18.68
C TYR A 667 9.62 7.82 -19.65
N PRO A 668 10.71 8.51 -20.04
CA PRO A 668 11.73 7.94 -20.92
C PRO A 668 12.70 7.05 -20.12
N VAL A 669 13.00 5.88 -20.67
CA VAL A 669 13.98 4.95 -20.09
C VAL A 669 14.78 4.28 -21.21
N GLN A 670 16.08 4.13 -21.02
CA GLN A 670 16.96 3.48 -21.99
C GLN A 670 17.34 2.10 -21.48
N THR A 671 17.17 1.07 -22.31
CA THR A 671 17.67 -0.28 -22.00
C THR A 671 19.20 -0.30 -21.97
N LEU A 672 19.76 -1.18 -21.15
CA LEU A 672 21.21 -1.32 -21.06
C LEU A 672 21.78 -1.82 -22.40
N PRO A 673 23.01 -1.41 -22.77
CA PRO A 673 23.67 -1.97 -23.93
C PRO A 673 23.97 -3.47 -23.74
N ALA A 674 24.06 -4.22 -24.82
CA ALA A 674 24.50 -5.61 -24.87
C ALA A 674 25.63 -5.81 -25.88
N ALA A 675 26.15 -7.03 -25.98
CA ALA A 675 27.15 -7.38 -27.00
C ALA A 675 26.60 -7.11 -28.41
N PRO A 676 27.34 -6.42 -29.30
CA PRO A 676 26.92 -6.29 -30.69
C PRO A 676 26.86 -7.64 -31.40
N ALA A 677 25.90 -7.80 -32.31
CA ALA A 677 25.71 -9.01 -33.09
C ALA A 677 25.61 -8.72 -34.59
N GLY A 678 25.93 -9.73 -35.40
CA GLY A 678 25.88 -9.63 -36.86
C GLY A 678 26.95 -8.71 -37.45
N MET A 679 28.20 -8.83 -36.99
CA MET A 679 29.32 -8.12 -37.61
C MET A 679 29.57 -8.66 -39.03
N PRO A 680 29.52 -7.81 -40.08
CA PRO A 680 29.75 -8.26 -41.45
C PRO A 680 31.23 -8.60 -41.71
N THR A 681 31.47 -9.48 -42.68
CA THR A 681 32.83 -9.77 -43.18
C THR A 681 33.44 -8.49 -43.77
N PRO A 682 34.67 -8.10 -43.38
CA PRO A 682 35.32 -6.92 -43.91
C PRO A 682 35.71 -7.11 -45.38
N MET A 683 35.76 -6.00 -46.11
CA MET A 683 36.24 -5.93 -47.49
C MET A 683 37.71 -5.51 -47.50
N VAL A 684 38.48 -6.10 -48.42
CA VAL A 684 39.89 -5.77 -48.65
C VAL A 684 40.03 -5.18 -50.05
N SER A 685 40.78 -4.09 -50.16
CA SER A 685 41.13 -3.43 -51.42
C SER A 685 42.56 -2.90 -51.38
N ASN A 686 43.10 -2.47 -52.53
CA ASN A 686 44.43 -1.86 -52.65
C ASN A 686 45.56 -2.69 -52.00
N VAL A 687 45.55 -4.01 -52.23
CA VAL A 687 46.58 -4.91 -51.68
C VAL A 687 47.89 -4.70 -52.43
N THR A 688 48.96 -4.34 -51.71
CA THR A 688 50.33 -4.24 -52.21
C THR A 688 51.19 -5.37 -51.62
N SER A 689 52.51 -5.32 -51.78
CA SER A 689 53.42 -6.28 -51.15
C SER A 689 53.58 -6.07 -49.65
N THR A 690 53.27 -4.88 -49.12
CA THR A 690 53.47 -4.55 -47.69
C THR A 690 52.27 -3.85 -47.03
N THR A 691 51.21 -3.54 -47.79
CA THR A 691 50.01 -2.86 -47.28
C THR A 691 48.73 -3.45 -47.84
N ALA A 692 47.61 -3.25 -47.12
CA ALA A 692 46.27 -3.58 -47.60
C ALA A 692 45.22 -2.70 -46.93
N ARG A 693 44.20 -2.27 -47.66
CA ARG A 693 43.11 -1.42 -47.12
C ARG A 693 41.90 -2.26 -46.73
N LEU A 694 41.55 -2.22 -45.45
CA LEU A 694 40.34 -2.83 -44.88
C LEU A 694 39.20 -1.82 -44.82
N GLN A 695 37.98 -2.27 -45.10
CA GLN A 695 36.74 -1.51 -44.97
C GLN A 695 35.62 -2.41 -44.46
N TRP A 696 34.74 -1.89 -43.61
CA TRP A 696 33.58 -2.63 -43.08
C TRP A 696 32.42 -1.67 -42.79
N THR A 697 31.27 -2.22 -42.41
CA THR A 697 30.11 -1.46 -41.92
C THR A 697 29.80 -1.86 -40.48
N THR A 698 28.95 -1.07 -39.82
CA THR A 698 28.52 -1.34 -38.44
C THR A 698 27.78 -2.68 -38.33
N PRO A 699 27.81 -3.34 -37.16
CA PRO A 699 27.06 -4.58 -36.93
C PRO A 699 25.56 -4.41 -37.25
N ALA A 700 24.93 -5.46 -37.76
CA ALA A 700 23.49 -5.45 -38.05
C ALA A 700 22.64 -5.20 -36.80
N GLN A 701 23.11 -5.65 -35.64
CA GLN A 701 22.52 -5.41 -34.32
C GLN A 701 23.58 -4.78 -33.40
N PRO A 702 23.73 -3.44 -33.41
CA PRO A 702 24.73 -2.76 -32.59
C PRO A 702 24.52 -2.96 -31.09
N ASN A 703 23.26 -3.16 -30.66
CA ASN A 703 22.86 -3.38 -29.26
C ASN A 703 23.41 -2.33 -28.28
N GLY A 704 23.63 -1.10 -28.78
CA GLY A 704 24.28 -0.01 -28.06
C GLY A 704 25.25 0.76 -28.96
N ALA A 705 25.86 1.81 -28.41
CA ALA A 705 26.89 2.57 -29.10
C ALA A 705 28.17 1.74 -29.21
N ILE A 706 28.71 1.60 -30.43
CA ILE A 706 30.01 0.97 -30.65
C ILE A 706 31.10 1.92 -30.17
N ILE A 707 31.88 1.50 -29.16
CA ILE A 707 32.95 2.32 -28.58
C ILE A 707 34.30 2.05 -29.22
N LYS A 708 34.53 0.82 -29.70
CA LYS A 708 35.75 0.40 -30.39
C LYS A 708 35.58 -0.83 -31.27
N TYR A 709 36.53 -1.04 -32.17
CA TYR A 709 36.73 -2.27 -32.92
C TYR A 709 38.12 -2.86 -32.61
N ILE A 710 38.19 -4.18 -32.48
CA ILE A 710 39.46 -4.92 -32.44
C ILE A 710 39.63 -5.66 -33.77
N VAL A 711 40.70 -5.34 -34.50
CA VAL A 711 41.08 -6.01 -35.74
C VAL A 711 42.18 -7.01 -35.43
N THR A 712 41.94 -8.28 -35.72
CA THR A 712 42.94 -9.36 -35.63
C THR A 712 43.52 -9.61 -37.00
N VAL A 713 44.84 -9.66 -37.08
CA VAL A 713 45.59 -9.98 -38.31
C VAL A 713 46.44 -11.19 -38.00
N THR A 714 46.17 -12.31 -38.66
CA THR A 714 46.87 -13.56 -38.43
C THR A 714 47.45 -14.11 -39.73
N SER A 715 48.59 -14.79 -39.63
CA SER A 715 49.25 -15.42 -40.78
C SER A 715 49.94 -16.72 -40.36
N PRO A 716 49.96 -17.75 -41.20
CA PRO A 716 50.73 -18.97 -40.92
C PRO A 716 52.25 -18.75 -40.90
N THR A 717 52.76 -17.74 -41.62
CA THR A 717 54.20 -17.53 -41.88
C THR A 717 54.71 -16.15 -41.44
N ALA A 718 53.83 -15.31 -40.89
CA ALA A 718 54.17 -14.01 -40.31
C ALA A 718 53.65 -13.89 -38.87
N SER A 719 54.11 -12.86 -38.16
CA SER A 719 53.67 -12.56 -36.80
C SER A 719 52.21 -12.11 -36.78
N ASN A 720 51.44 -12.66 -35.84
CA ASN A 720 50.07 -12.24 -35.58
C ASN A 720 50.05 -10.90 -34.83
N GLY A 721 48.98 -10.11 -35.02
CA GLY A 721 48.81 -8.83 -34.35
C GLY A 721 47.34 -8.46 -34.13
N THR A 722 47.11 -7.53 -33.22
CA THR A 722 45.80 -6.96 -32.90
C THR A 722 45.87 -5.44 -32.88
N ILE A 723 44.87 -4.80 -33.46
CA ILE A 723 44.79 -3.34 -33.62
C ILE A 723 43.47 -2.88 -33.02
N GLU A 724 43.52 -1.92 -32.10
CA GLU A 724 42.34 -1.30 -31.50
C GLU A 724 42.02 0.02 -32.21
N LEU A 725 40.78 0.17 -32.66
CA LEU A 725 40.29 1.32 -33.40
C LEU A 725 39.07 1.95 -32.72
N PRO A 726 38.89 3.28 -32.77
CA PRO A 726 37.68 3.94 -32.30
C PRO A 726 36.41 3.41 -32.96
N GLY A 727 35.29 3.40 -32.23
CA GLY A 727 34.03 2.82 -32.71
C GLY A 727 33.35 3.57 -33.88
N ASN A 728 33.77 4.81 -34.16
CA ASN A 728 33.34 5.55 -35.35
C ASN A 728 34.17 5.24 -36.60
N GLN A 729 35.23 4.42 -36.48
CA GLN A 729 36.10 4.06 -37.58
C GLN A 729 35.58 2.82 -38.33
N ILE A 730 35.50 2.93 -39.66
CA ILE A 730 34.96 1.88 -40.56
C ILE A 730 35.96 1.45 -41.65
N ALA A 731 37.19 1.95 -41.58
CA ALA A 731 38.26 1.61 -42.52
C ALA A 731 39.63 1.76 -41.85
N TYR A 732 40.59 0.93 -42.25
CA TYR A 732 41.96 0.95 -41.74
C TYR A 732 42.96 0.47 -42.80
N GLU A 733 44.14 1.05 -42.83
CA GLU A 733 45.23 0.62 -43.71
C GLU A 733 46.22 -0.23 -42.92
N LEU A 734 46.28 -1.52 -43.25
CA LEU A 734 47.29 -2.42 -42.73
C LEU A 734 48.64 -2.07 -43.35
N ILE A 735 49.67 -1.93 -42.51
CA ILE A 735 51.03 -1.59 -42.91
C ILE A 735 52.02 -2.61 -42.36
N GLY A 736 53.19 -2.74 -43.01
CA GLY A 736 54.27 -3.63 -42.55
C GLY A 736 53.99 -5.12 -42.78
N LEU A 737 53.14 -5.46 -43.75
CA LEU A 737 52.89 -6.84 -44.15
C LEU A 737 54.11 -7.42 -44.87
N LYS A 738 54.26 -8.75 -44.83
CA LYS A 738 55.28 -9.46 -45.60
C LYS A 738 54.81 -9.69 -47.05
N PRO A 739 55.69 -9.59 -48.05
CA PRO A 739 55.36 -9.92 -49.44
C PRO A 739 54.93 -11.38 -49.62
N HIS A 740 54.09 -11.65 -50.62
CA HIS A 740 53.59 -12.99 -50.98
C HIS A 740 53.16 -13.84 -49.78
N THR A 741 52.45 -13.23 -48.83
CA THR A 741 52.06 -13.86 -47.57
C THR A 741 50.54 -13.82 -47.42
N VAL A 742 49.97 -14.97 -47.01
CA VAL A 742 48.53 -15.10 -46.76
C VAL A 742 48.21 -14.52 -45.38
N TYR A 743 47.22 -13.64 -45.32
CA TYR A 743 46.69 -13.04 -44.10
C TYR A 743 45.21 -13.34 -43.94
N HIS A 744 44.81 -13.67 -42.71
CA HIS A 744 43.43 -13.78 -42.28
C HIS A 744 43.11 -12.62 -41.35
N VAL A 745 42.06 -11.88 -41.65
CA VAL A 745 41.65 -10.70 -40.88
C VAL A 745 40.22 -10.82 -40.42
N ALA A 746 39.99 -10.66 -39.11
CA ALA A 746 38.66 -10.63 -38.51
C ALA A 746 38.49 -9.41 -37.59
N ILE A 747 37.28 -8.89 -37.49
CA ILE A 747 36.96 -7.67 -36.74
C ILE A 747 35.94 -7.99 -35.65
N GLN A 748 36.19 -7.49 -34.44
CA GLN A 748 35.30 -7.62 -33.28
C GLN A 748 34.81 -6.23 -32.83
N PRO A 749 33.48 -5.98 -32.82
CA PRO A 749 32.91 -4.75 -32.29
C PRO A 749 32.76 -4.81 -30.75
N TRP A 750 32.79 -3.65 -30.09
CA TRP A 750 32.62 -3.54 -28.63
C TRP A 750 31.60 -2.47 -28.27
N THR A 751 30.73 -2.79 -27.31
CA THR A 751 29.92 -1.80 -26.57
C THR A 751 30.48 -1.60 -25.16
N LEU A 752 29.88 -0.67 -24.41
CA LEU A 752 30.15 -0.47 -22.98
C LEU A 752 29.89 -1.72 -22.13
N ALA A 753 29.01 -2.63 -22.58
CA ALA A 753 28.67 -3.83 -21.83
C ALA A 753 29.68 -4.96 -22.08
N SER A 754 29.90 -5.35 -23.34
CA SER A 754 30.76 -6.48 -23.68
C SER A 754 31.18 -6.49 -25.16
N PRO A 755 32.24 -7.24 -25.51
CA PRO A 755 32.60 -7.53 -26.89
C PRO A 755 31.54 -8.36 -27.61
N GLY A 756 31.34 -8.07 -28.90
CA GLY A 756 30.58 -8.91 -29.82
C GLY A 756 31.40 -10.09 -30.36
N ASN A 757 30.79 -10.89 -31.23
CA ASN A 757 31.51 -11.93 -31.97
C ASN A 757 32.40 -11.33 -33.07
N PHE A 758 33.51 -12.01 -33.36
CA PHE A 758 34.30 -11.72 -34.55
C PHE A 758 33.46 -11.92 -35.82
N SER A 759 33.70 -11.09 -36.84
CA SER A 759 33.23 -11.36 -38.20
C SER A 759 33.88 -12.62 -38.77
N SER A 760 33.25 -13.22 -39.78
CA SER A 760 33.93 -14.24 -40.58
C SER A 760 35.22 -13.64 -41.17
N PRO A 761 36.37 -14.32 -41.04
CA PRO A 761 37.64 -13.77 -41.45
C PRO A 761 37.69 -13.59 -42.97
N ILE A 762 38.20 -12.44 -43.43
CA ILE A 762 38.58 -12.25 -44.83
C ILE A 762 39.99 -12.76 -45.04
N VAL A 763 40.22 -13.43 -46.17
CA VAL A 763 41.53 -13.98 -46.55
C VAL A 763 42.03 -13.26 -47.79
N PHE A 764 43.28 -12.79 -47.75
CA PHE A 764 43.96 -12.22 -48.91
C PHE A 764 45.45 -12.53 -48.88
N THR A 765 46.09 -12.44 -50.04
CA THR A 765 47.53 -12.63 -50.20
C THR A 765 48.14 -11.31 -50.67
N THR A 766 49.22 -10.87 -50.02
CA THR A 766 49.98 -9.69 -50.47
C THR A 766 50.63 -9.93 -51.83
N GLN A 767 50.88 -8.85 -52.58
CA GLN A 767 51.58 -8.96 -53.86
C GLN A 767 53.02 -9.44 -53.65
N GLU A 768 53.60 -10.00 -54.70
CA GLU A 768 55.02 -10.35 -54.71
C GLU A 768 55.88 -9.07 -54.64
N ALA A 769 57.10 -9.21 -54.12
CA ALA A 769 58.14 -8.21 -54.22
C ALA A 769 59.42 -8.86 -54.77
N VAL A 770 60.41 -8.03 -55.09
CA VAL A 770 61.73 -8.53 -55.46
C VAL A 770 62.34 -9.33 -54.29
N SER A 771 63.04 -10.41 -54.61
CA SER A 771 63.70 -11.24 -53.60
C SER A 771 64.83 -10.48 -52.89
N VAL A 772 65.06 -10.80 -51.62
CA VAL A 772 66.12 -10.20 -50.79
C VAL A 772 67.00 -11.30 -50.21
N GLY A 773 68.29 -11.01 -50.04
CA GLY A 773 69.27 -11.97 -49.52
C GLY A 773 69.61 -13.06 -50.55
N VAL A 774 69.81 -12.67 -51.81
CA VAL A 774 70.31 -13.59 -52.84
C VAL A 774 71.76 -13.91 -52.55
N GLN A 775 72.04 -15.19 -52.35
CA GLN A 775 73.38 -15.66 -52.03
C GLN A 775 74.18 -15.94 -53.31
N ALA A 776 75.50 -15.90 -53.18
CA ALA A 776 76.43 -16.26 -54.24
C ALA A 776 76.14 -17.69 -54.74
N PRO A 777 76.19 -17.96 -56.07
CA PRO A 777 76.13 -19.33 -56.57
C PRO A 777 77.25 -20.18 -55.97
N ALA A 778 76.99 -21.46 -55.72
CA ALA A 778 78.02 -22.40 -55.30
C ALA A 778 78.64 -23.10 -56.52
N GLU A 779 79.96 -23.05 -56.66
CA GLU A 779 80.67 -23.84 -57.68
C GLU A 779 80.59 -25.33 -57.31
N VAL A 780 80.11 -26.16 -58.24
CA VAL A 780 79.99 -27.61 -58.04
C VAL A 780 81.13 -28.36 -58.73
N SER A 781 81.42 -28.00 -59.98
CA SER A 781 82.53 -28.59 -60.73
C SER A 781 82.90 -27.74 -61.93
N THR A 782 84.19 -27.69 -62.27
CA THR A 782 84.75 -27.02 -63.45
C THR A 782 85.32 -28.01 -64.45
N THR A 783 85.22 -27.67 -65.73
CA THR A 783 85.79 -28.39 -66.87
C THR A 783 86.66 -27.43 -67.68
N PHE A 784 87.39 -27.94 -68.68
CA PHE A 784 88.21 -27.09 -69.55
C PHE A 784 87.40 -26.10 -70.40
N ASN A 785 86.08 -26.31 -70.57
CA ASN A 785 85.22 -25.48 -71.42
C ASN A 785 83.91 -25.03 -70.74
N GLY A 786 83.80 -25.14 -69.41
CA GLY A 786 82.59 -24.78 -68.69
C GLY A 786 82.62 -25.02 -67.18
N THR A 787 81.60 -24.53 -66.47
CA THR A 787 81.41 -24.74 -65.02
C THR A 787 79.95 -25.09 -64.71
N ILE A 788 79.72 -25.85 -63.65
CA ILE A 788 78.39 -26.13 -63.10
C ILE A 788 78.23 -25.36 -61.79
N LEU A 789 77.18 -24.55 -61.72
CA LEU A 789 76.81 -23.77 -60.54
C LEU A 789 75.53 -24.32 -59.91
N HIS A 790 75.48 -24.31 -58.59
CA HIS A 790 74.27 -24.48 -57.80
C HIS A 790 73.77 -23.12 -57.30
N LEU A 791 72.59 -22.72 -57.76
CA LEU A 791 71.90 -21.50 -57.38
C LEU A 791 71.16 -21.71 -56.07
N ILE A 792 71.37 -20.80 -55.13
CA ILE A 792 70.78 -20.88 -53.80
C ILE A 792 69.51 -20.03 -53.76
N THR A 793 68.43 -20.60 -53.23
CA THR A 793 67.18 -19.87 -53.03
C THR A 793 67.40 -18.66 -52.10
N PRO A 794 66.87 -17.48 -52.42
CA PRO A 794 67.04 -16.30 -51.58
C PRO A 794 66.53 -16.50 -50.15
N GLU A 795 67.16 -15.85 -49.17
CA GLU A 795 66.72 -15.88 -47.77
C GLU A 795 65.29 -15.37 -47.59
N GLN A 796 64.90 -14.38 -48.39
CA GLN A 796 63.53 -13.88 -48.48
C GLN A 796 63.08 -13.89 -49.95
N PRO A 797 62.46 -14.99 -50.42
CA PRO A 797 62.03 -15.12 -51.81
C PRO A 797 61.01 -14.04 -52.22
N ASN A 798 60.16 -13.60 -51.29
CA ASN A 798 59.14 -12.55 -51.47
C ASN A 798 58.14 -12.78 -52.63
N GLY A 799 58.08 -14.01 -53.15
CA GLY A 799 57.27 -14.40 -54.31
C GLY A 799 57.70 -15.77 -54.82
N ALA A 800 56.99 -16.29 -55.82
CA ALA A 800 57.43 -17.47 -56.54
C ALA A 800 58.65 -17.12 -57.41
N ILE A 801 59.77 -17.82 -57.19
CA ILE A 801 60.93 -17.67 -58.06
C ILE A 801 60.59 -18.26 -59.43
N LEU A 802 60.59 -17.42 -60.46
CA LEU A 802 60.30 -17.83 -61.84
C LEU A 802 61.57 -18.40 -62.50
N TYR A 803 62.69 -17.71 -62.31
CA TYR A 803 64.01 -18.09 -62.80
C TYR A 803 65.10 -17.26 -62.10
N PHE A 804 66.36 -17.65 -62.29
CA PHE A 804 67.52 -16.88 -61.88
C PHE A 804 68.28 -16.38 -63.11
N ASN A 805 68.88 -15.20 -63.01
CA ASN A 805 69.86 -14.73 -64.00
C ASN A 805 71.26 -14.93 -63.45
N VAL A 806 72.16 -15.46 -64.27
CA VAL A 806 73.59 -15.54 -63.97
C VAL A 806 74.33 -14.56 -64.88
N TYR A 807 75.07 -13.66 -64.24
CA TYR A 807 75.89 -12.64 -64.86
C TYR A 807 77.35 -13.03 -64.83
N VAL A 808 78.00 -13.01 -65.99
CA VAL A 808 79.46 -12.96 -66.08
C VAL A 808 79.88 -11.50 -66.02
N LEU A 809 80.48 -11.08 -64.90
CA LEU A 809 80.85 -9.69 -64.64
C LEU A 809 82.22 -9.36 -65.23
N GLU A 810 83.19 -10.26 -65.07
CA GLU A 810 84.55 -10.10 -65.59
C GLU A 810 85.06 -11.43 -66.12
N GLN A 811 85.83 -11.36 -67.21
CA GLN A 811 86.57 -12.46 -67.79
C GLN A 811 88.04 -12.04 -67.93
N VAL A 812 88.94 -12.77 -67.28
CA VAL A 812 90.38 -12.53 -67.31
C VAL A 812 91.08 -13.75 -67.88
N GLN A 813 91.58 -13.65 -69.12
CA GLN A 813 92.45 -14.66 -69.70
C GLN A 813 93.84 -14.58 -69.05
N VAL A 814 94.30 -15.69 -68.47
CA VAL A 814 95.65 -15.79 -67.90
C VAL A 814 96.59 -16.25 -69.02
N LEU A 815 97.10 -15.30 -69.80
CA LEU A 815 98.21 -15.52 -70.75
C LEU A 815 99.41 -14.74 -70.24
N ASP A 816 100.59 -15.39 -70.22
CA ASP A 816 101.89 -14.88 -69.73
C ASP A 816 102.05 -13.34 -69.76
N GLY A 817 101.70 -12.67 -68.65
CA GLY A 817 102.14 -11.32 -68.32
C GLY A 817 101.54 -10.14 -69.10
N TYR A 818 100.37 -10.26 -69.76
CA TYR A 818 99.72 -9.12 -70.42
C TYR A 818 98.19 -9.15 -70.23
N GLU A 819 97.59 -8.06 -69.73
CA GLU A 819 96.13 -7.89 -69.69
C GLU A 819 95.61 -7.33 -71.02
N PRO A 820 94.65 -8.02 -71.67
CA PRO A 820 93.72 -7.30 -72.52
C PRO A 820 92.23 -7.68 -72.37
N LYS A 821 91.42 -6.61 -72.44
CA LYS A 821 90.01 -6.48 -72.87
C LYS A 821 88.94 -7.32 -72.16
N VAL A 822 88.28 -6.64 -71.21
CA VAL A 822 86.90 -6.91 -70.78
C VAL A 822 85.96 -6.69 -71.98
N ASN A 823 85.28 -7.74 -72.44
CA ASN A 823 84.09 -7.55 -73.27
C ASN A 823 83.04 -8.64 -73.00
N THR A 824 81.83 -8.12 -72.77
CA THR A 824 80.52 -8.77 -72.83
C THR A 824 80.09 -9.62 -71.63
N THR A 825 79.07 -9.10 -70.94
CA THR A 825 78.20 -9.81 -70.02
C THR A 825 77.49 -10.95 -70.74
N MET A 826 77.85 -12.20 -70.45
CA MET A 826 77.02 -13.35 -70.83
C MET A 826 75.88 -13.48 -69.82
N PHE A 827 74.65 -13.57 -70.33
CA PHE A 827 73.43 -13.68 -69.54
C PHE A 827 72.83 -15.07 -69.75
N LEU A 828 72.67 -15.82 -68.66
CA LEU A 828 72.03 -17.13 -68.68
C LEU A 828 70.82 -17.12 -67.75
N VAL A 829 69.70 -17.60 -68.27
CA VAL A 829 68.45 -17.79 -67.52
C VAL A 829 68.34 -19.24 -67.09
N ALA A 830 68.33 -19.45 -65.78
CA ALA A 830 68.07 -20.74 -65.17
C ALA A 830 66.63 -20.82 -64.71
N GLN A 831 65.84 -21.70 -65.33
CA GLN A 831 64.45 -21.94 -64.95
C GLN A 831 64.36 -22.41 -63.49
N SER A 832 63.35 -21.98 -62.73
CA SER A 832 63.25 -22.27 -61.29
C SER A 832 63.10 -23.76 -60.94
N ASN A 833 62.80 -24.62 -61.92
CA ASN A 833 62.73 -26.07 -61.74
C ASN A 833 64.11 -26.76 -61.69
N SER A 834 65.20 -26.04 -61.97
CA SER A 834 66.56 -26.55 -61.86
C SER A 834 67.45 -25.50 -61.19
N THR A 835 67.83 -25.75 -59.93
CA THR A 835 68.83 -24.93 -59.23
C THR A 835 70.25 -25.17 -59.74
N MET A 836 70.45 -26.14 -60.63
CA MET A 836 71.75 -26.45 -61.24
C MET A 836 71.84 -25.84 -62.64
N VAL A 837 72.92 -25.12 -62.91
CA VAL A 837 73.16 -24.41 -64.18
C VAL A 837 74.52 -24.77 -64.74
N THR A 838 74.56 -25.21 -65.99
CA THR A 838 75.80 -25.45 -66.71
C THR A 838 76.14 -24.25 -67.59
N LEU A 839 77.23 -23.56 -67.26
CA LEU A 839 77.86 -22.53 -68.07
C LEU A 839 78.87 -23.20 -69.02
N GLY A 840 78.48 -23.43 -70.27
CA GLY A 840 79.34 -24.01 -71.31
C GLY A 840 79.89 -22.98 -72.30
N GLY A 841 80.96 -23.32 -73.01
CA GLY A 841 81.59 -22.45 -74.00
C GLY A 841 82.57 -21.43 -73.39
N LEU A 842 83.02 -21.67 -72.15
CA LEU A 842 84.05 -20.87 -71.49
C LEU A 842 85.44 -21.21 -72.07
N ALA A 843 86.34 -20.23 -72.11
CA ALA A 843 87.72 -20.43 -72.56
C ALA A 843 88.52 -21.20 -71.50
N PRO A 844 89.39 -22.16 -71.88
CA PRO A 844 90.26 -22.86 -70.95
C PRO A 844 91.18 -21.90 -70.17
N ALA A 845 91.65 -22.32 -68.99
CA ALA A 845 92.58 -21.56 -68.14
C ALA A 845 92.17 -20.10 -67.83
N THR A 846 90.88 -19.77 -67.91
CA THR A 846 90.37 -18.40 -67.80
C THR A 846 89.61 -18.20 -66.49
N ARG A 847 89.81 -17.04 -65.84
CA ARG A 847 89.08 -16.65 -64.64
C ARG A 847 87.81 -15.88 -64.99
N TYR A 848 86.71 -16.27 -64.37
CA TYR A 848 85.39 -15.65 -64.54
C TYR A 848 84.86 -15.19 -63.19
N THR A 849 84.45 -13.93 -63.11
CA THR A 849 83.73 -13.38 -61.96
C THR A 849 82.23 -13.47 -62.24
N LEU A 850 81.49 -14.23 -61.43
CA LEU A 850 80.08 -14.55 -61.65
C LEU A 850 79.21 -14.02 -60.50
N ALA A 851 78.01 -13.53 -60.82
CA ALA A 851 76.99 -13.19 -59.82
C ALA A 851 75.62 -13.69 -60.29
N SER A 852 74.68 -13.84 -59.38
CA SER A 852 73.30 -14.22 -59.71
C SER A 852 72.26 -13.28 -59.13
N THR A 853 71.12 -13.18 -59.79
CA THR A 853 69.89 -12.58 -59.27
C THR A 853 68.76 -13.60 -59.32
N ALA A 854 67.73 -13.38 -58.51
CA ALA A 854 66.49 -14.14 -58.56
C ALA A 854 65.37 -13.24 -59.10
N VAL A 855 64.48 -13.80 -59.91
CA VAL A 855 63.37 -13.06 -60.54
C VAL A 855 62.03 -13.60 -60.07
N THR A 856 61.21 -12.70 -59.53
CA THR A 856 59.79 -12.92 -59.18
C THR A 856 58.89 -12.20 -60.17
N SER A 857 57.56 -12.31 -60.05
CA SER A 857 56.66 -11.53 -60.91
C SER A 857 56.77 -10.02 -60.68
N ALA A 858 57.36 -9.59 -59.56
CA ALA A 858 57.58 -8.19 -59.22
C ALA A 858 58.88 -7.61 -59.81
N GLY A 859 59.77 -8.46 -60.32
CA GLY A 859 61.02 -8.05 -60.97
C GLY A 859 62.24 -8.79 -60.47
N GLU A 860 63.40 -8.31 -60.90
CA GLU A 860 64.71 -8.87 -60.60
C GLU A 860 65.27 -8.32 -59.28
N SER A 861 65.88 -9.20 -58.49
CA SER A 861 66.56 -8.83 -57.25
C SER A 861 67.86 -8.05 -57.48
N ALA A 862 68.43 -7.51 -56.40
CA ALA A 862 69.84 -7.12 -56.42
C ALA A 862 70.75 -8.33 -56.72
N GLN A 863 71.91 -8.07 -57.34
CA GLN A 863 72.93 -9.09 -57.60
C GLN A 863 73.50 -9.64 -56.28
N SER A 864 73.76 -10.94 -56.25
CA SER A 864 74.49 -11.59 -55.18
C SER A 864 75.91 -11.05 -55.06
N ALA A 865 76.59 -11.36 -53.95
CA ALA A 865 78.05 -11.26 -53.91
C ALA A 865 78.66 -12.08 -55.07
N PRO A 866 79.71 -11.57 -55.73
CA PRO A 866 80.34 -12.27 -56.84
C PRO A 866 81.20 -13.44 -56.33
N ILE A 867 81.31 -14.48 -57.15
CA ILE A 867 82.28 -15.58 -56.99
C ILE A 867 83.29 -15.55 -58.12
N VAL A 868 84.47 -16.10 -57.88
CA VAL A 868 85.48 -16.30 -58.93
C VAL A 868 85.61 -17.78 -59.21
N VAL A 869 85.41 -18.16 -60.47
CA VAL A 869 85.61 -19.53 -60.95
C VAL A 869 86.73 -19.54 -61.99
N GLN A 870 87.52 -20.61 -62.03
CA GLN A 870 88.59 -20.78 -63.02
C GLN A 870 88.39 -22.10 -63.76
N THR A 871 88.27 -22.04 -65.09
CA THR A 871 88.19 -23.24 -65.93
C THR A 871 89.51 -24.00 -65.91
N ALA A 872 89.46 -25.33 -66.00
CA ALA A 872 90.66 -26.16 -66.05
C ALA A 872 91.50 -25.90 -67.32
N ASP A 873 92.76 -26.28 -67.29
CA ASP A 873 93.61 -26.36 -68.48
C ASP A 873 93.05 -27.44 -69.44
N SER A 874 93.24 -27.23 -70.75
CA SER A 874 92.72 -28.10 -71.82
C SER A 874 93.32 -29.49 -71.85
#